data_AF-A0A3N5SDH2-F1
#
_entry.id   AF-A0A3N5SDH2-F1
#
_cell.length_a   1.000
_cell.length_b   1.000
_cell.length_c   1.000
_cell.angle_alpha   90.00
_cell.angle_beta   90.00
_cell.angle_gamma   90.00
#
_symmetry.space_group_name_H-M   'P 1'
#
loop_
_entity.id
_entity.type
_entity.pdbx_description
1 polymer ?
#
loop_
_entity_poly.entity_id
_entity_poly.type
_entity_poly.pdbx_seq_one_letter_code
_entity_poly.pdbx_strand_id
1 'polypeptide(L)'
;MIRSRTSVLTALLLCGLLLGVRGASAERRAGAAPAQAVTPFLYPPYPGTAAQESVFDHSTPNYTYDNIVVAFTGDQARKTCPSPQPPGTPPPQAGVCNAGAGGYWSYSLGDWVYYDGHDGVDYGISYRPVYAAADADQIVYAGWWDPQNHKINVGIYVRLHHPNGYNTYYGHMSSVAVQACSTPGCTFVPHGEMLGISGTTGNSSGPHLHLLVRNPANRSVDPYGWRGAGADPWVNNQPESLWVAYPSLAYYGAQIYPSGPELAYPRTPPTGIIVDDGSMGFDETPDECWNDIAASGAQGGVMRFIRPRTTAPTCTAQWYFPRGSSVGTYAVYVRIPAIRATTEGAIYTIRHAGESDQVVVNQSVFPNIYYVTDGWLYIGKYNFTGAGDEYIELTNRTQDQAANVADLFVGVDAVRFVFQGVATPTPATPVTVTPTKSPTVTPTPSRTATPTVSPTPTPSRTPTVTRTPTFTVTPSRTRTPTFTVTPSRTSTVTRTPTATRTPTATRTRTPTIIPSRTRTPTPTRTPTRTPTITRTPTATRTRIPTATPQYRLIDVYFANKLRYNNNLPPFEVTGKRWARSNMLPQAALNEYFKGPGSTERFSYGWIAIYNGFTGYSRLDLRDGVAHVYLKGTCAPEGRDFNVADLITLNLKQFPEIRFVKIYDQSGQTQNPDGSSDSEPFCLSESFTPSATPTRTPTPTRTATRTPTPTHTRRPTATPLYVKVNLYFVNKIRYNANTPPFEVAGVRWARTSNVFATVLNEYFKGPGATERTSYGWIALYNGFTGYSRLELEDGIARVYLEGTCDRASATYTIADLLTKNLKQFPEIRFVKIYDENGTTQNPDGLSDSIPACLQP
;
A
#
# COMPACT_ATOMS: atom_id res chain seq x y z
N MET A 1 -7.82 -18.05 -73.75
CA MET A 1 -6.92 -19.06 -74.35
C MET A 1 -5.71 -18.34 -74.95
N ILE A 2 -4.55 -19.02 -75.04
CA ILE A 2 -3.45 -18.77 -76.01
C ILE A 2 -2.68 -17.42 -75.93
N ARG A 3 -1.39 -17.46 -76.27
CA ARG A 3 -0.41 -16.34 -76.30
C ARG A 3 -0.04 -15.97 -77.74
N SER A 4 0.30 -14.70 -77.99
CA SER A 4 1.30 -14.23 -78.99
C SER A 4 1.51 -12.72 -78.79
N ARG A 5 2.70 -12.10 -78.71
CA ARG A 5 4.13 -12.51 -78.75
C ARG A 5 4.88 -12.61 -80.09
N THR A 6 5.10 -11.45 -80.74
CA THR A 6 6.36 -11.05 -81.43
C THR A 6 6.51 -9.52 -81.26
N SER A 7 7.63 -8.90 -80.86
CA SER A 7 9.08 -9.02 -81.19
C SER A 7 9.49 -8.24 -82.45
N VAL A 8 10.56 -7.42 -82.36
CA VAL A 8 11.67 -7.34 -83.34
C VAL A 8 12.80 -6.39 -82.85
N LEU A 9 14.06 -6.85 -82.97
CA LEU A 9 15.36 -6.13 -82.84
C LEU A 9 15.68 -5.41 -81.49
N THR A 10 16.95 -5.22 -81.06
CA THR A 10 18.28 -5.61 -81.60
C THR A 10 19.12 -6.31 -80.50
N ALA A 11 20.43 -6.55 -80.68
CA ALA A 11 21.14 -7.68 -80.06
C ALA A 11 22.39 -7.35 -79.19
N LEU A 12 22.93 -8.42 -78.58
CA LEU A 12 24.31 -8.64 -78.08
C LEU A 12 24.73 -8.15 -76.65
N LEU A 13 24.45 -9.06 -75.71
CA LEU A 13 25.43 -9.78 -74.85
C LEU A 13 26.14 -9.15 -73.63
N LEU A 14 26.07 -9.95 -72.55
CA LEU A 14 27.09 -10.21 -71.50
C LEU A 14 27.39 -9.18 -70.38
N CYS A 15 26.50 -9.20 -69.38
CA CYS A 15 26.83 -9.52 -67.97
C CYS A 15 28.10 -8.92 -67.31
N GLY A 16 27.88 -7.95 -66.42
CA GLY A 16 28.83 -7.50 -65.39
C GLY A 16 28.06 -7.09 -64.12
N LEU A 17 28.61 -7.35 -62.93
CA LEU A 17 27.89 -7.24 -61.66
C LEU A 17 28.13 -5.89 -60.93
N LEU A 18 27.17 -5.52 -60.06
CA LEU A 18 27.26 -4.59 -58.90
C LEU A 18 27.13 -3.05 -59.11
N LEU A 19 26.54 -2.41 -58.07
CA LEU A 19 26.44 -0.97 -57.73
C LEU A 19 25.49 -0.09 -58.59
N GLY A 20 24.91 0.99 -58.03
CA GLY A 20 24.43 2.10 -58.90
C GLY A 20 23.32 3.11 -58.52
N VAL A 21 22.54 2.96 -57.44
CA VAL A 21 21.80 4.01 -56.67
C VAL A 21 21.25 5.32 -57.36
N ARG A 22 19.96 5.64 -57.08
CA ARG A 22 19.23 6.96 -57.09
C ARG A 22 18.53 7.47 -58.38
N GLY A 23 17.38 8.12 -58.13
CA GLY A 23 16.57 8.90 -59.07
C GLY A 23 15.16 9.13 -58.52
N ALA A 24 14.97 10.07 -57.58
CA ALA A 24 13.70 10.26 -56.85
C ALA A 24 13.03 11.61 -57.16
N SER A 25 11.72 11.59 -57.40
CA SER A 25 10.87 12.78 -57.54
C SER A 25 10.30 13.21 -56.19
N ALA A 26 10.26 14.52 -55.94
CA ALA A 26 9.89 15.08 -54.64
C ALA A 26 8.48 15.68 -54.61
N GLU A 27 7.53 15.00 -53.98
CA GLU A 27 6.33 15.65 -53.45
C GLU A 27 6.62 16.29 -52.09
N ARG A 28 6.19 17.54 -51.90
CA ARG A 28 6.29 18.21 -50.60
C ARG A 28 5.22 17.67 -49.66
N ARG A 29 5.60 16.76 -48.75
CA ARG A 29 4.84 16.56 -47.52
C ARG A 29 4.68 17.91 -46.82
N ALA A 30 3.45 18.25 -46.44
CA ALA A 30 3.24 19.29 -45.44
C ALA A 30 3.98 18.87 -44.17
N GLY A 31 4.83 19.76 -43.63
CA GLY A 31 5.50 19.49 -42.37
C GLY A 31 4.46 19.34 -41.26
N ALA A 32 4.54 18.25 -40.50
CA ALA A 32 3.84 18.20 -39.22
C ALA A 32 4.33 19.39 -38.38
N ALA A 33 3.40 20.11 -37.74
CA ALA A 33 3.80 21.12 -36.77
C ALA A 33 4.62 20.43 -35.68
N PRO A 34 5.74 21.03 -35.22
CA PRO A 34 6.46 20.50 -34.07
C PRO A 34 5.48 20.42 -32.89
N ALA A 35 5.58 19.36 -32.09
CA ALA A 35 4.77 19.23 -30.88
C ALA A 35 4.95 20.49 -30.03
N GLN A 36 3.85 21.18 -29.73
CA GLN A 36 3.89 22.31 -28.81
C GLN A 36 4.24 21.74 -27.43
N ALA A 37 5.28 22.28 -26.80
CA ALA A 37 5.67 21.88 -25.45
C ALA A 37 4.48 22.08 -24.50
N VAL A 38 3.85 20.97 -24.10
CA VAL A 38 2.64 20.99 -23.29
C VAL A 38 3.03 21.35 -21.87
N THR A 39 2.34 22.34 -21.29
CA THR A 39 2.55 22.68 -19.88
C THR A 39 2.13 21.49 -19.02
N PRO A 40 2.99 20.99 -18.11
CA PRO A 40 2.64 19.89 -17.23
C PRO A 40 1.34 20.18 -16.47
N PHE A 41 0.49 19.17 -16.33
CA PHE A 41 -0.87 19.31 -15.79
C PHE A 41 -1.34 18.12 -14.94
N LEU A 42 -0.54 17.04 -14.83
CA LEU A 42 -0.85 15.84 -14.04
C LEU A 42 -0.30 15.93 -12.60
N TYR A 43 -1.06 15.36 -11.66
CA TYR A 43 -0.83 15.27 -10.23
C TYR A 43 -1.13 13.83 -9.74
N PRO A 44 -0.58 13.37 -8.60
CA PRO A 44 -0.62 11.96 -8.22
C PRO A 44 -2.05 11.38 -8.13
N PRO A 45 -2.39 10.33 -8.90
CA PRO A 45 -3.75 9.81 -9.01
C PRO A 45 -4.16 8.88 -7.86
N TYR A 46 -3.45 8.92 -6.72
CA TYR A 46 -3.74 8.09 -5.54
C TYR A 46 -3.11 8.65 -4.26
N PRO A 47 -3.64 8.29 -3.09
CA PRO A 47 -2.97 8.49 -1.81
C PRO A 47 -1.94 7.36 -1.59
N GLY A 48 -0.93 7.64 -0.77
CA GLY A 48 0.11 6.70 -0.40
C GLY A 48 1.19 6.48 -1.46
N THR A 49 2.24 5.76 -1.11
CA THR A 49 3.20 5.21 -2.10
C THR A 49 2.60 3.99 -2.83
N ALA A 50 2.84 3.84 -4.13
CA ALA A 50 2.49 2.67 -4.94
C ALA A 50 3.75 1.97 -5.45
N ALA A 51 3.65 0.71 -5.86
CA ALA A 51 4.71 0.09 -6.65
C ALA A 51 4.62 0.51 -8.13
N GLN A 52 5.73 0.41 -8.85
CA GLN A 52 5.75 0.42 -10.32
C GLN A 52 5.59 -1.03 -10.81
N GLU A 53 4.43 -1.37 -11.36
CA GLU A 53 4.10 -2.76 -11.77
C GLU A 53 4.42 -3.00 -13.25
N SER A 54 4.24 -2.00 -14.10
CA SER A 54 4.62 -1.98 -15.52
C SER A 54 5.08 -0.58 -15.96
N VAL A 55 5.37 -0.41 -17.25
CA VAL A 55 5.79 0.86 -17.87
C VAL A 55 5.00 1.10 -19.17
N PHE A 56 5.03 2.32 -19.68
CA PHE A 56 4.61 2.60 -21.04
C PHE A 56 5.64 2.00 -22.02
N ASP A 57 5.17 1.31 -23.06
CA ASP A 57 6.04 0.77 -24.09
C ASP A 57 6.26 1.76 -25.23
N HIS A 58 7.49 2.26 -25.38
CA HIS A 58 7.86 3.18 -26.45
C HIS A 58 8.10 2.50 -27.81
N SER A 59 8.02 1.16 -27.96
CA SER A 59 7.95 0.53 -29.29
C SER A 59 6.54 0.59 -29.87
N THR A 60 5.57 -0.07 -29.23
CA THR A 60 4.26 -0.35 -29.83
C THR A 60 3.10 -0.27 -28.83
N PRO A 61 2.82 0.93 -28.23
CA PRO A 61 1.83 1.11 -27.16
C PRO A 61 0.38 0.96 -27.67
N ASN A 62 -0.05 -0.28 -27.89
CA ASN A 62 -1.37 -0.71 -28.37
C ASN A 62 -1.63 -2.22 -28.18
N TYR A 63 -0.83 -2.91 -27.35
CA TYR A 63 -0.81 -4.35 -27.09
C TYR A 63 -0.53 -5.25 -28.33
N THR A 64 0.14 -4.72 -29.37
CA THR A 64 0.70 -5.53 -30.46
C THR A 64 2.09 -6.02 -30.07
N TYR A 65 2.27 -7.35 -30.00
CA TYR A 65 3.54 -7.95 -29.58
C TYR A 65 4.65 -7.83 -30.63
N ASP A 66 5.52 -6.81 -30.54
CA ASP A 66 6.71 -6.67 -31.38
C ASP A 66 7.91 -7.50 -30.85
N ASN A 67 7.80 -7.99 -29.61
CA ASN A 67 8.75 -8.80 -28.85
C ASN A 67 9.87 -8.01 -28.13
N ILE A 68 9.67 -6.70 -27.94
CA ILE A 68 10.49 -5.75 -27.19
C ILE A 68 9.59 -5.06 -26.13
N VAL A 69 10.20 -4.45 -25.11
CA VAL A 69 9.59 -3.33 -24.37
C VAL A 69 10.63 -2.22 -24.29
N VAL A 70 10.29 -1.00 -24.66
CA VAL A 70 11.20 0.15 -24.56
C VAL A 70 10.70 1.07 -23.44
N ALA A 71 11.43 1.13 -22.33
CA ALA A 71 11.10 2.05 -21.23
C ALA A 71 11.45 3.51 -21.59
N PHE A 72 10.88 4.49 -20.89
CA PHE A 72 11.12 5.93 -21.14
C PHE A 72 12.60 6.38 -21.09
N THR A 73 13.49 5.61 -20.46
CA THR A 73 14.96 5.80 -20.47
C THR A 73 15.62 5.36 -21.77
N GLY A 74 14.87 4.82 -22.73
CA GLY A 74 15.37 4.17 -23.93
C GLY A 74 15.93 2.76 -23.70
N ASP A 75 15.87 2.25 -22.47
CA ASP A 75 16.34 0.91 -22.13
C ASP A 75 15.40 -0.15 -22.70
N GLN A 76 15.96 -1.10 -23.46
CA GLN A 76 15.21 -2.11 -24.18
C GLN A 76 15.21 -3.45 -23.43
N ALA A 77 14.04 -3.87 -23.00
CA ALA A 77 13.77 -5.26 -22.65
C ALA A 77 13.44 -6.08 -23.89
N ARG A 78 13.85 -7.35 -23.95
CA ARG A 78 13.68 -8.20 -25.15
C ARG A 78 13.30 -9.62 -24.77
N LYS A 79 12.40 -10.24 -25.54
CA LYS A 79 11.92 -11.62 -25.30
C LYS A 79 13.01 -12.68 -25.47
N THR A 80 13.89 -12.45 -26.43
CA THR A 80 15.04 -13.30 -26.76
C THR A 80 16.33 -12.60 -26.36
N CYS A 81 17.25 -13.32 -25.74
CA CYS A 81 18.52 -12.73 -25.37
C CYS A 81 19.39 -12.47 -26.61
N PRO A 82 20.05 -11.30 -26.72
CA PRO A 82 21.08 -11.06 -27.72
C PRO A 82 22.25 -12.03 -27.55
N SER A 83 22.88 -12.40 -28.67
CA SER A 83 24.07 -13.24 -28.72
C SER A 83 25.12 -12.58 -29.62
N PRO A 84 26.32 -12.24 -29.11
CA PRO A 84 26.74 -12.35 -27.71
C PRO A 84 25.95 -11.42 -26.77
N GLN A 85 26.04 -11.68 -25.48
CA GLN A 85 25.40 -10.87 -24.44
C GLN A 85 26.16 -9.54 -24.25
N PRO A 86 25.46 -8.41 -24.00
CA PRO A 86 26.07 -7.13 -23.62
C PRO A 86 27.02 -7.26 -22.40
N PRO A 87 28.19 -6.60 -22.42
CA PRO A 87 29.06 -6.53 -21.25
C PRO A 87 28.38 -5.86 -20.05
N GLY A 88 28.66 -6.35 -18.84
CA GLY A 88 28.23 -5.73 -17.58
C GLY A 88 27.10 -6.46 -16.84
N THR A 89 26.14 -7.02 -17.58
CA THR A 89 24.92 -7.62 -16.98
C THR A 89 24.64 -9.00 -17.57
N PRO A 90 24.81 -10.13 -16.84
CA PRO A 90 24.31 -11.42 -17.27
C PRO A 90 22.77 -11.47 -17.17
N PRO A 91 22.06 -12.21 -18.04
CA PRO A 91 20.63 -12.46 -17.87
C PRO A 91 20.39 -13.34 -16.63
N PRO A 92 19.21 -13.24 -15.99
CA PRO A 92 19.00 -13.75 -14.63
C PRO A 92 18.95 -15.28 -14.55
N GLN A 93 18.69 -15.95 -15.67
CA GLN A 93 18.60 -17.41 -15.77
C GLN A 93 19.08 -17.85 -17.15
N ALA A 94 20.11 -18.71 -17.23
CA ALA A 94 20.45 -19.59 -18.36
C ALA A 94 20.44 -19.02 -19.82
N GLY A 95 20.51 -17.70 -20.02
CA GLY A 95 20.31 -17.10 -21.35
C GLY A 95 18.84 -16.97 -21.78
N VAL A 96 17.92 -16.88 -20.81
CA VAL A 96 16.47 -16.67 -20.99
C VAL A 96 16.12 -15.22 -20.68
N CYS A 97 15.47 -14.55 -21.64
CA CYS A 97 15.04 -13.15 -21.54
C CYS A 97 13.51 -12.97 -21.61
N ASN A 98 12.75 -14.06 -21.45
CA ASN A 98 11.30 -14.09 -21.31
C ASN A 98 10.93 -14.91 -20.06
N ALA A 99 10.34 -14.28 -19.05
CA ALA A 99 9.99 -14.93 -17.79
C ALA A 99 8.70 -15.78 -17.88
N GLY A 100 7.98 -15.71 -19.01
CA GLY A 100 6.54 -15.95 -19.03
C GLY A 100 5.80 -14.74 -18.44
N ALA A 101 4.47 -14.86 -18.31
CA ALA A 101 3.58 -13.85 -17.72
C ALA A 101 3.72 -12.40 -18.26
N GLY A 102 4.29 -12.22 -19.45
CA GLY A 102 4.52 -10.91 -20.06
C GLY A 102 5.80 -10.18 -19.61
N GLY A 103 6.74 -10.86 -18.93
CA GLY A 103 8.01 -10.29 -18.48
C GLY A 103 9.16 -10.45 -19.48
N TYR A 104 9.82 -9.35 -19.80
CA TYR A 104 10.90 -9.22 -20.80
C TYR A 104 12.16 -8.68 -20.11
N TRP A 105 13.36 -9.20 -20.44
CA TRP A 105 14.58 -8.81 -19.72
C TRP A 105 15.31 -7.63 -20.36
N SER A 106 15.64 -6.60 -19.56
CA SER A 106 16.50 -5.48 -19.95
C SER A 106 17.90 -5.62 -19.36
N TYR A 107 18.92 -5.71 -20.23
CA TYR A 107 20.32 -5.76 -19.85
C TYR A 107 20.85 -4.47 -19.23
N SER A 108 20.29 -3.33 -19.63
CA SER A 108 20.74 -2.01 -19.18
C SER A 108 20.17 -1.65 -17.80
N LEU A 109 18.90 -2.00 -17.56
CA LEU A 109 18.27 -1.87 -16.25
C LEU A 109 18.71 -2.97 -15.27
N GLY A 110 19.12 -4.13 -15.78
CA GLY A 110 19.40 -5.32 -14.97
C GLY A 110 18.15 -5.90 -14.32
N ASP A 111 17.00 -5.76 -14.99
CA ASP A 111 15.69 -6.11 -14.44
C ASP A 111 14.67 -6.53 -15.53
N TRP A 112 13.55 -7.09 -15.07
CA TRP A 112 12.40 -7.45 -15.88
C TRP A 112 11.47 -6.24 -16.08
N VAL A 113 11.15 -5.95 -17.33
CA VAL A 113 10.13 -4.97 -17.73
C VAL A 113 8.92 -5.74 -18.25
N TYR A 114 7.71 -5.30 -17.89
CA TYR A 114 6.48 -6.05 -18.15
C TYR A 114 5.58 -5.37 -19.19
N TYR A 115 4.94 -6.24 -19.99
CA TYR A 115 3.92 -5.94 -20.99
C TYR A 115 4.44 -5.22 -22.26
N ASP A 116 4.93 -6.04 -23.19
CA ASP A 116 5.12 -5.78 -24.63
C ASP A 116 3.84 -5.15 -25.22
N GLY A 117 4.00 -3.93 -25.73
CA GLY A 117 2.94 -3.07 -26.25
C GLY A 117 2.06 -2.32 -25.22
N HIS A 118 2.42 -2.25 -23.95
CA HIS A 118 1.60 -1.58 -22.92
C HIS A 118 1.39 -0.07 -23.19
N ASP A 119 0.14 0.42 -23.19
CA ASP A 119 -0.21 1.79 -23.58
C ASP A 119 -0.46 2.78 -22.43
N GLY A 120 -0.14 2.40 -21.20
CA GLY A 120 -0.24 3.23 -19.99
C GLY A 120 0.88 2.96 -18.98
N VAL A 121 0.64 3.25 -17.69
CA VAL A 121 1.55 2.90 -16.58
C VAL A 121 0.76 2.25 -15.45
N ASP A 122 1.16 1.06 -15.00
CA ASP A 122 0.48 0.36 -13.91
C ASP A 122 1.12 0.67 -12.55
N TYR A 123 0.29 1.17 -11.63
CA TYR A 123 0.65 1.48 -10.26
C TYR A 123 0.07 0.47 -9.28
N GLY A 124 0.93 -0.14 -8.46
CA GLY A 124 0.60 -1.15 -7.46
C GLY A 124 -0.18 -0.56 -6.28
N ILE A 125 -1.46 -0.26 -6.53
CA ILE A 125 -2.43 0.19 -5.54
C ILE A 125 -3.57 -0.81 -5.42
N SER A 126 -3.47 -1.74 -4.48
CA SER A 126 -4.51 -2.75 -4.28
C SER A 126 -5.70 -2.19 -3.48
N TYR A 127 -6.86 -2.05 -4.14
CA TYR A 127 -8.13 -1.60 -3.55
C TYR A 127 -8.04 -0.30 -2.71
N ARG A 128 -7.39 0.72 -3.27
CA ARG A 128 -7.14 2.05 -2.67
C ARG A 128 -7.85 3.15 -3.49
N PRO A 129 -8.04 4.37 -2.95
CA PRO A 129 -8.64 5.47 -3.69
C PRO A 129 -7.88 5.81 -4.96
N VAL A 130 -8.64 6.11 -6.01
CA VAL A 130 -8.15 6.67 -7.27
C VAL A 130 -8.63 8.11 -7.38
N TYR A 131 -7.73 9.01 -7.76
CA TYR A 131 -8.01 10.44 -7.95
C TYR A 131 -7.89 10.85 -9.41
N ALA A 132 -8.62 11.89 -9.78
CA ALA A 132 -8.36 12.64 -11.00
C ALA A 132 -6.92 13.16 -10.97
N ALA A 133 -6.10 12.75 -11.94
CA ALA A 133 -4.74 13.23 -12.10
C ALA A 133 -4.69 14.71 -12.54
N ALA A 134 -5.74 15.22 -13.16
CA ALA A 134 -5.80 16.57 -13.69
C ALA A 134 -7.22 17.13 -13.63
N ASP A 135 -7.32 18.46 -13.62
CA ASP A 135 -8.58 19.18 -13.78
C ASP A 135 -9.24 18.77 -15.10
N ALA A 136 -10.52 18.37 -15.03
CA ALA A 136 -11.28 17.85 -16.16
C ALA A 136 -12.60 18.62 -16.34
N ASP A 137 -12.95 18.86 -17.60
CA ASP A 137 -14.20 19.48 -18.04
C ASP A 137 -15.24 18.46 -18.55
N GLN A 138 -14.88 17.18 -18.63
CA GLN A 138 -15.82 16.10 -18.87
C GLN A 138 -15.43 14.82 -18.14
N ILE A 139 -16.42 14.13 -17.56
CA ILE A 139 -16.35 12.69 -17.31
C ILE A 139 -16.97 12.03 -18.54
N VAL A 140 -16.12 11.55 -19.44
CA VAL A 140 -16.53 10.96 -20.73
C VAL A 140 -17.13 9.56 -20.52
N TYR A 141 -16.62 8.81 -19.54
CA TYR A 141 -17.13 7.49 -19.19
C TYR A 141 -16.81 7.15 -17.72
N ALA A 142 -17.69 6.36 -17.09
CA ALA A 142 -17.48 5.75 -15.79
C ALA A 142 -18.30 4.44 -15.71
N GLY A 143 -17.65 3.29 -15.54
CA GLY A 143 -18.32 1.98 -15.47
C GLY A 143 -17.51 0.85 -16.13
N TRP A 144 -18.16 -0.29 -16.38
CA TRP A 144 -17.56 -1.44 -17.08
C TRP A 144 -17.30 -1.15 -18.57
N TRP A 145 -16.10 -1.47 -19.05
CA TRP A 145 -15.74 -1.46 -20.47
C TRP A 145 -16.71 -2.29 -21.32
N ASP A 146 -17.05 -3.48 -20.85
CA ASP A 146 -18.09 -4.34 -21.39
C ASP A 146 -18.95 -4.82 -20.22
N PRO A 147 -20.15 -4.23 -20.02
CA PRO A 147 -21.11 -4.64 -18.99
C PRO A 147 -21.71 -6.05 -19.15
N GLN A 148 -21.17 -6.91 -20.03
CA GLN A 148 -21.44 -8.35 -20.08
C GLN A 148 -20.15 -9.20 -20.19
N ASN A 149 -18.96 -8.58 -20.22
CA ASN A 149 -17.67 -9.27 -20.22
C ASN A 149 -16.64 -8.62 -19.28
N HIS A 150 -16.73 -8.99 -18.01
CA HIS A 150 -15.88 -8.49 -16.93
C HIS A 150 -14.38 -8.83 -17.02
N LYS A 151 -13.94 -9.53 -18.08
CA LYS A 151 -12.59 -10.12 -18.20
C LYS A 151 -11.75 -9.53 -19.34
N ILE A 152 -12.20 -8.45 -19.98
CA ILE A 152 -11.49 -7.81 -21.10
C ILE A 152 -11.11 -6.35 -20.83
N ASN A 153 -10.04 -5.91 -21.50
CA ASN A 153 -9.50 -4.54 -21.45
C ASN A 153 -9.35 -4.04 -20.00
N VAL A 154 -9.58 -2.75 -19.78
CA VAL A 154 -9.43 -2.07 -18.48
C VAL A 154 -10.54 -2.36 -17.46
N GLY A 155 -11.48 -3.28 -17.71
CA GLY A 155 -12.52 -3.64 -16.73
C GLY A 155 -13.43 -2.48 -16.37
N ILE A 156 -13.66 -2.22 -15.08
CA ILE A 156 -14.28 -0.96 -14.63
C ILE A 156 -13.25 0.15 -14.77
N TYR A 157 -13.62 1.24 -15.43
CA TYR A 157 -12.75 2.39 -15.61
C TYR A 157 -13.49 3.72 -15.58
N VAL A 158 -12.74 4.79 -15.32
CA VAL A 158 -13.17 6.17 -15.56
C VAL A 158 -12.34 6.74 -16.71
N ARG A 159 -12.96 7.55 -17.57
CA ARG A 159 -12.30 8.37 -18.58
C ARG A 159 -12.66 9.83 -18.37
N LEU A 160 -11.64 10.66 -18.20
CA LEU A 160 -11.77 12.12 -18.15
C LEU A 160 -11.28 12.75 -19.46
N HIS A 161 -11.90 13.87 -19.86
CA HIS A 161 -11.38 14.82 -20.83
C HIS A 161 -10.90 16.06 -20.09
N HIS A 162 -9.84 16.69 -20.60
CA HIS A 162 -9.20 17.85 -19.99
C HIS A 162 -9.29 19.09 -20.90
N PRO A 163 -9.31 20.32 -20.36
CA PRO A 163 -9.40 21.55 -21.16
C PRO A 163 -8.28 21.76 -22.21
N ASN A 164 -7.18 21.01 -22.13
CA ASN A 164 -6.10 20.99 -23.12
C ASN A 164 -6.28 19.91 -24.23
N GLY A 165 -7.45 19.25 -24.29
CA GLY A 165 -7.79 18.18 -25.23
C GLY A 165 -7.22 16.79 -24.89
N TYR A 166 -6.42 16.66 -23.83
CA TYR A 166 -5.95 15.35 -23.38
C TYR A 166 -7.09 14.54 -22.75
N ASN A 167 -6.91 13.23 -22.70
CA ASN A 167 -7.79 12.31 -21.99
C ASN A 167 -6.97 11.48 -21.01
N THR A 168 -7.47 11.26 -19.80
CA THR A 168 -6.90 10.29 -18.84
C THR A 168 -7.88 9.16 -18.58
N TYR A 169 -7.36 7.94 -18.49
CA TYR A 169 -8.10 6.70 -18.27
C TYR A 169 -7.56 6.04 -17.01
N TYR A 170 -8.47 5.61 -16.12
CA TYR A 170 -8.17 5.03 -14.82
C TYR A 170 -8.73 3.62 -14.80
N GLY A 171 -7.90 2.63 -15.12
CA GLY A 171 -8.31 1.24 -15.37
C GLY A 171 -8.29 0.32 -14.15
N HIS A 172 -8.93 -0.84 -14.34
CA HIS A 172 -9.04 -1.99 -13.45
C HIS A 172 -9.72 -1.71 -12.10
N MET A 173 -10.55 -0.67 -12.01
CA MET A 173 -11.21 -0.23 -10.78
C MET A 173 -12.13 -1.32 -10.18
N SER A 174 -12.41 -1.23 -8.88
CA SER A 174 -13.43 -2.06 -8.21
C SER A 174 -14.76 -1.34 -7.99
N SER A 175 -14.75 0.00 -8.06
CA SER A 175 -15.96 0.83 -8.00
C SER A 175 -15.69 2.19 -8.62
N VAL A 176 -16.72 2.79 -9.21
CA VAL A 176 -16.73 4.22 -9.56
C VAL A 176 -17.50 5.01 -8.51
N ALA A 177 -17.13 6.28 -8.34
CA ALA A 177 -17.76 7.23 -7.42
C ALA A 177 -18.15 8.54 -8.14
N VAL A 178 -18.30 8.46 -9.47
CA VAL A 178 -18.56 9.60 -10.37
C VAL A 178 -19.42 9.16 -11.55
N GLN A 179 -20.23 10.09 -12.08
CA GLN A 179 -21.16 9.88 -13.20
C GLN A 179 -20.59 10.43 -14.52
N ALA A 180 -20.80 9.72 -15.63
CA ALA A 180 -20.46 10.22 -16.98
C ALA A 180 -21.49 11.26 -17.47
N CYS A 181 -21.03 12.34 -18.10
CA CYS A 181 -21.90 13.39 -18.64
C CYS A 181 -21.57 13.75 -20.11
N SER A 182 -22.53 14.35 -20.81
CA SER A 182 -22.68 14.22 -22.28
C SER A 182 -21.72 15.02 -23.16
N THR A 183 -21.22 16.18 -22.73
CA THR A 183 -20.43 17.11 -23.57
C THR A 183 -19.37 17.85 -22.76
N PRO A 184 -18.19 18.20 -23.31
CA PRO A 184 -17.20 19.02 -22.60
C PRO A 184 -17.82 20.28 -21.99
N GLY A 185 -17.47 20.55 -20.73
CA GLY A 185 -18.09 21.58 -19.89
C GLY A 185 -19.30 21.12 -19.06
N CYS A 186 -19.78 19.87 -19.20
CA CYS A 186 -20.94 19.37 -18.43
C CYS A 186 -20.68 19.20 -16.93
N THR A 187 -19.41 19.11 -16.52
CA THR A 187 -19.00 19.04 -15.11
C THR A 187 -17.59 19.59 -14.96
N PHE A 188 -17.22 19.95 -13.73
CA PHE A 188 -15.83 20.27 -13.39
C PHE A 188 -15.35 19.30 -12.30
N VAL A 189 -14.35 18.49 -12.64
CA VAL A 189 -13.68 17.57 -11.71
C VAL A 189 -12.28 18.13 -11.44
N PRO A 190 -11.99 18.65 -10.24
CA PRO A 190 -10.64 19.08 -9.92
C PRO A 190 -9.70 17.86 -9.78
N HIS A 191 -8.41 18.08 -10.04
CA HIS A 191 -7.38 17.12 -9.65
C HIS A 191 -7.48 16.81 -8.14
N GLY A 192 -7.29 15.54 -7.77
CA GLY A 192 -7.49 15.07 -6.39
C GLY A 192 -8.93 14.69 -6.04
N GLU A 193 -9.95 14.95 -6.88
CA GLU A 193 -11.30 14.43 -6.69
C GLU A 193 -11.30 12.89 -6.78
N MET A 194 -12.03 12.21 -5.88
CA MET A 194 -12.05 10.76 -5.80
C MET A 194 -12.97 10.13 -6.83
N LEU A 195 -12.37 9.45 -7.81
CA LEU A 195 -13.05 8.77 -8.92
C LEU A 195 -13.63 7.40 -8.54
N GLY A 196 -13.12 6.79 -7.47
CA GLY A 196 -13.52 5.46 -7.01
C GLY A 196 -12.39 4.72 -6.29
N ILE A 197 -12.43 3.39 -6.34
CA ILE A 197 -11.42 2.50 -5.74
C ILE A 197 -10.78 1.65 -6.84
N SER A 198 -9.46 1.44 -6.79
CA SER A 198 -8.70 0.56 -7.70
C SER A 198 -9.06 -0.93 -7.52
N GLY A 199 -8.55 -1.84 -8.36
CA GLY A 199 -8.96 -3.24 -8.31
C GLY A 199 -8.27 -4.12 -9.34
N THR A 200 -8.91 -5.23 -9.69
CA THR A 200 -8.39 -6.25 -10.61
C THR A 200 -9.38 -6.66 -11.70
N THR A 201 -10.33 -5.78 -12.04
CA THR A 201 -11.37 -6.05 -13.04
C THR A 201 -10.83 -6.02 -14.47
N GLY A 202 -11.49 -6.70 -15.43
CA GLY A 202 -11.02 -6.75 -16.82
C GLY A 202 -9.89 -7.75 -17.04
N ASN A 203 -9.01 -7.45 -17.99
CA ASN A 203 -7.82 -8.26 -18.27
C ASN A 203 -6.67 -7.86 -17.33
N SER A 204 -6.74 -8.27 -16.07
CA SER A 204 -5.75 -7.94 -15.02
C SER A 204 -5.23 -9.17 -14.29
N SER A 205 -3.94 -9.15 -13.94
CA SER A 205 -3.23 -10.18 -13.19
C SER A 205 -3.26 -9.99 -11.66
N GLY A 206 -3.72 -8.83 -11.18
CA GLY A 206 -3.81 -8.52 -9.76
C GLY A 206 -4.15 -7.04 -9.47
N PRO A 207 -4.47 -6.66 -8.21
CA PRO A 207 -5.10 -5.36 -7.97
C PRO A 207 -4.17 -4.15 -8.06
N HIS A 208 -4.37 -3.31 -9.07
CA HIS A 208 -3.56 -2.14 -9.42
C HIS A 208 -4.42 -0.99 -10.03
N LEU A 209 -3.79 0.10 -10.44
CA LEU A 209 -4.37 1.15 -11.30
C LEU A 209 -3.56 1.23 -12.59
N HIS A 210 -4.20 0.97 -13.72
CA HIS A 210 -3.64 1.27 -15.03
C HIS A 210 -3.96 2.72 -15.39
N LEU A 211 -2.95 3.58 -15.52
CA LEU A 211 -3.10 4.96 -15.97
C LEU A 211 -2.70 5.08 -17.44
N LEU A 212 -3.70 5.17 -18.32
CA LEU A 212 -3.51 5.49 -19.73
C LEU A 212 -3.75 6.98 -19.96
N VAL A 213 -2.81 7.67 -20.62
CA VAL A 213 -2.96 9.07 -21.04
C VAL A 213 -3.00 9.13 -22.56
N ARG A 214 -3.95 9.86 -23.13
CA ARG A 214 -4.04 10.11 -24.57
C ARG A 214 -4.00 11.59 -24.91
N ASN A 215 -3.22 11.93 -25.93
CA ASN A 215 -3.14 13.27 -26.48
C ASN A 215 -4.39 13.63 -27.32
N PRO A 216 -4.56 14.90 -27.76
CA PRO A 216 -5.75 15.33 -28.50
C PRO A 216 -5.97 14.63 -29.86
N ALA A 217 -4.93 13.97 -30.40
CA ALA A 217 -5.04 13.14 -31.61
C ALA A 217 -5.52 11.70 -31.33
N ASN A 218 -5.92 11.39 -30.08
CA ASN A 218 -6.25 10.05 -29.59
C ASN A 218 -5.11 9.06 -29.86
N ARG A 219 -3.90 9.41 -29.41
CA ARG A 219 -2.74 8.51 -29.31
C ARG A 219 -2.33 8.41 -27.85
N SER A 220 -2.03 7.20 -27.39
CA SER A 220 -1.47 6.96 -26.07
C SER A 220 -0.07 7.58 -25.96
N VAL A 221 0.29 8.08 -24.78
CA VAL A 221 1.56 8.80 -24.52
C VAL A 221 2.05 8.48 -23.10
N ASP A 222 3.36 8.47 -22.88
CA ASP A 222 3.90 8.30 -21.53
C ASP A 222 3.74 9.63 -20.74
N PRO A 223 3.05 9.66 -19.58
CA PRO A 223 2.96 10.86 -18.75
C PRO A 223 4.32 11.35 -18.19
N TYR A 224 5.36 10.52 -18.18
CA TYR A 224 6.73 10.88 -17.82
C TYR A 224 7.55 11.42 -19.02
N GLY A 225 7.02 11.39 -20.25
CA GLY A 225 7.70 11.87 -21.46
C GLY A 225 8.76 10.88 -21.98
N TRP A 226 9.88 11.39 -22.50
CA TRP A 226 10.99 10.57 -23.00
C TRP A 226 12.34 11.09 -22.51
N ARG A 227 13.16 10.17 -22.00
CA ARG A 227 14.51 10.44 -21.45
C ARG A 227 15.61 9.63 -22.14
N GLY A 228 15.26 8.81 -23.14
CA GLY A 228 16.22 7.98 -23.87
C GLY A 228 17.15 8.77 -24.80
N ALA A 229 18.26 8.12 -25.17
CA ALA A 229 19.26 8.71 -26.04
C ALA A 229 18.77 8.72 -27.50
N GLY A 230 18.45 9.92 -28.02
CA GLY A 230 17.93 10.12 -29.38
C GLY A 230 16.44 10.39 -29.40
N ALA A 231 15.81 10.22 -30.56
CA ALA A 231 14.37 10.38 -30.72
C ALA A 231 13.59 9.22 -30.09
N ASP A 232 12.42 9.51 -29.53
CA ASP A 232 11.46 8.51 -29.07
C ASP A 232 11.03 7.62 -30.26
N PRO A 233 11.12 6.28 -30.19
CA PRO A 233 10.59 5.40 -31.22
C PRO A 233 9.07 5.55 -31.38
N TRP A 234 8.34 5.88 -30.30
CA TRP A 234 6.94 6.23 -30.36
C TRP A 234 6.76 7.70 -30.74
N VAL A 235 6.82 7.96 -32.05
CA VAL A 235 6.75 9.30 -32.67
C VAL A 235 5.47 10.13 -32.39
N ASN A 236 4.52 9.59 -31.62
CA ASN A 236 3.31 10.31 -31.18
C ASN A 236 3.41 10.82 -29.73
N ASN A 237 4.48 10.48 -29.00
CA ASN A 237 4.73 10.93 -27.63
C ASN A 237 5.14 12.41 -27.57
N GLN A 238 5.05 13.01 -26.39
CA GLN A 238 5.78 14.24 -26.08
C GLN A 238 7.09 13.89 -25.34
N PRO A 239 8.21 14.60 -25.59
CA PRO A 239 9.45 14.35 -24.86
C PRO A 239 9.40 14.90 -23.42
N GLU A 240 8.65 15.96 -23.15
CA GLU A 240 8.47 16.51 -21.80
C GLU A 240 7.54 15.67 -20.93
N SER A 241 7.82 15.59 -19.63
CA SER A 241 6.87 15.00 -18.67
C SER A 241 5.63 15.87 -18.50
N LEU A 242 4.46 15.24 -18.44
CA LEU A 242 3.18 15.87 -18.16
C LEU A 242 2.91 16.07 -16.65
N TRP A 243 3.76 15.56 -15.76
CA TRP A 243 3.60 15.68 -14.30
C TRP A 243 4.03 17.07 -13.77
N VAL A 244 3.11 17.78 -13.12
CA VAL A 244 3.42 18.91 -12.23
C VAL A 244 4.06 18.40 -10.94
N ALA A 245 3.55 17.28 -10.43
CA ALA A 245 4.10 16.56 -9.29
C ALA A 245 4.04 15.06 -9.55
N TYR A 246 5.19 14.39 -9.50
CA TYR A 246 5.27 12.94 -9.66
C TYR A 246 4.53 12.20 -8.55
N PRO A 247 3.88 11.07 -8.84
CA PRO A 247 3.34 10.20 -7.80
C PRO A 247 4.44 9.54 -6.98
N SER A 248 4.09 9.08 -5.77
CA SER A 248 5.05 8.42 -4.89
C SER A 248 5.20 6.94 -5.27
N LEU A 249 6.37 6.59 -5.79
CA LEU A 249 6.72 5.24 -6.23
C LEU A 249 7.69 4.55 -5.26
N ALA A 250 7.46 3.26 -5.05
CA ALA A 250 8.39 2.27 -4.53
C ALA A 250 8.82 1.32 -5.66
N TYR A 251 10.07 0.90 -5.63
CA TYR A 251 10.67 0.05 -6.66
C TYR A 251 11.13 -1.26 -6.02
N TYR A 252 10.77 -2.39 -6.63
CA TYR A 252 11.26 -3.71 -6.21
C TYR A 252 12.55 -4.12 -6.95
N GLY A 253 12.88 -3.40 -8.03
CA GLY A 253 14.10 -3.55 -8.81
C GLY A 253 14.55 -2.20 -9.37
N ALA A 254 14.60 -2.06 -10.70
CA ALA A 254 15.09 -0.86 -11.37
C ALA A 254 14.23 0.38 -11.09
N GLN A 255 14.87 1.47 -10.66
CA GLN A 255 14.24 2.80 -10.62
C GLN A 255 14.15 3.34 -12.05
N ILE A 256 13.05 3.03 -12.72
CA ILE A 256 12.71 3.58 -14.04
C ILE A 256 12.17 5.00 -13.82
N TYR A 257 10.89 5.15 -13.46
CA TYR A 257 10.27 6.47 -13.38
C TYR A 257 10.74 7.31 -12.17
N PRO A 258 10.74 8.65 -12.25
CA PRO A 258 10.91 9.52 -11.08
C PRO A 258 9.75 9.38 -10.08
N SER A 259 10.03 9.62 -8.79
CA SER A 259 9.08 9.50 -7.67
C SER A 259 8.95 10.81 -6.88
N GLY A 260 7.74 11.10 -6.42
CA GLY A 260 7.41 12.27 -5.60
C GLY A 260 6.98 11.96 -4.16
N PRO A 261 6.55 12.99 -3.41
CA PRO A 261 6.13 12.84 -2.01
C PRO A 261 4.82 12.07 -1.88
N GLU A 262 4.67 11.36 -0.76
CA GLU A 262 3.46 10.60 -0.43
C GLU A 262 2.25 11.52 -0.17
N LEU A 263 1.15 11.33 -0.92
CA LEU A 263 -0.13 11.97 -0.61
C LEU A 263 -0.82 11.28 0.57
N ALA A 264 -1.46 12.05 1.45
CA ALA A 264 -2.17 11.50 2.60
C ALA A 264 -3.46 10.75 2.18
N TYR A 265 -3.72 9.60 2.82
CA TYR A 265 -4.99 8.90 2.67
C TYR A 265 -6.16 9.74 3.24
N PRO A 266 -7.35 9.72 2.61
CA PRO A 266 -8.55 10.27 3.22
C PRO A 266 -8.88 9.49 4.49
N ARG A 267 -9.58 10.14 5.41
CA ARG A 267 -10.16 9.48 6.58
C ARG A 267 -11.64 9.28 6.30
N THR A 268 -12.12 8.04 6.39
CA THR A 268 -13.57 7.75 6.42
C THR A 268 -14.21 8.64 7.50
N PRO A 269 -15.16 9.53 7.16
CA PRO A 269 -15.76 10.41 8.15
C PRO A 269 -16.51 9.58 9.20
N PRO A 270 -16.22 9.71 10.50
CA PRO A 270 -16.90 8.93 11.54
C PRO A 270 -18.34 9.38 11.78
N THR A 271 -18.67 10.58 11.30
CA THR A 271 -19.96 11.28 11.47
C THR A 271 -20.68 11.43 10.13
N GLY A 272 -22.00 11.30 10.15
CA GLY A 272 -22.90 11.55 9.03
C GLY A 272 -24.32 11.18 9.44
N ILE A 273 -25.30 11.52 8.61
CA ILE A 273 -26.63 10.93 8.69
C ILE A 273 -26.48 9.47 8.26
N ILE A 274 -26.94 8.52 9.06
CA ILE A 274 -26.99 7.10 8.68
C ILE A 274 -28.45 6.73 8.48
N VAL A 275 -28.73 6.02 7.39
CA VAL A 275 -29.98 5.31 7.13
C VAL A 275 -29.60 3.83 7.01
N ASP A 276 -30.34 2.99 7.71
CA ASP A 276 -30.04 1.59 8.02
C ASP A 276 -31.22 0.72 7.54
N ASP A 277 -30.99 -0.50 7.08
CA ASP A 277 -32.02 -1.34 6.46
C ASP A 277 -33.08 -1.92 7.44
N GLY A 278 -32.92 -1.65 8.74
CA GLY A 278 -33.93 -1.79 9.79
C GLY A 278 -34.53 -0.47 10.29
N SER A 279 -34.27 0.67 9.61
CA SER A 279 -34.69 2.01 10.06
C SER A 279 -35.86 2.59 9.23
N MET A 280 -36.60 3.54 9.82
CA MET A 280 -37.74 4.23 9.15
C MET A 280 -37.38 5.07 7.91
N GLY A 281 -36.10 5.17 7.56
CA GLY A 281 -35.66 5.80 6.30
C GLY A 281 -35.37 4.79 5.19
N PHE A 282 -35.47 3.50 5.48
CA PHE A 282 -35.37 2.42 4.49
C PHE A 282 -36.76 2.01 4.01
N ASP A 283 -36.84 1.66 2.73
CA ASP A 283 -38.02 1.05 2.11
C ASP A 283 -37.57 -0.06 1.14
N GLU A 284 -38.40 -1.08 0.94
CA GLU A 284 -38.17 -2.11 -0.08
C GLU A 284 -39.41 -2.30 -0.95
N THR A 285 -39.23 -2.73 -2.19
CA THR A 285 -40.37 -2.89 -3.12
C THR A 285 -40.19 -4.10 -4.03
N PRO A 286 -41.10 -5.08 -4.01
CA PRO A 286 -42.18 -5.26 -3.02
C PRO A 286 -41.68 -5.49 -1.58
N ASP A 287 -42.55 -5.30 -0.60
CA ASP A 287 -42.34 -5.68 0.81
C ASP A 287 -41.76 -7.10 0.93
N GLU A 288 -40.82 -7.32 1.86
CA GLU A 288 -40.16 -8.62 2.13
C GLU A 288 -39.47 -9.28 0.91
N CYS A 289 -39.09 -8.51 -0.12
CA CYS A 289 -38.44 -9.07 -1.31
C CYS A 289 -36.94 -9.37 -1.12
N TRP A 290 -36.26 -8.69 -0.18
CA TRP A 290 -34.89 -9.04 0.22
C TRP A 290 -34.87 -10.12 1.32
N ASN A 291 -33.73 -10.80 1.47
CA ASN A 291 -33.53 -11.82 2.50
C ASN A 291 -32.62 -11.25 3.59
N ASP A 292 -32.99 -11.39 4.86
CA ASP A 292 -32.17 -10.95 5.99
C ASP A 292 -31.08 -11.98 6.35
N ILE A 293 -29.92 -11.49 6.78
CA ILE A 293 -28.89 -12.30 7.43
C ILE A 293 -28.16 -11.52 8.54
N ALA A 294 -27.97 -12.15 9.70
CA ALA A 294 -27.19 -11.58 10.78
C ALA A 294 -25.71 -11.44 10.37
N ALA A 295 -25.19 -10.22 10.41
CA ALA A 295 -23.85 -9.89 9.92
C ALA A 295 -23.13 -8.96 10.92
N SER A 296 -22.06 -9.47 11.55
CA SER A 296 -21.23 -8.69 12.48
C SER A 296 -20.51 -7.50 11.84
N GLY A 297 -20.44 -7.48 10.50
CA GLY A 297 -19.91 -6.38 9.69
C GLY A 297 -20.95 -5.33 9.28
N ALA A 298 -22.21 -5.46 9.67
CA ALA A 298 -23.32 -4.57 9.26
C ALA A 298 -23.69 -3.48 10.29
N GLN A 299 -24.52 -2.52 9.91
CA GLN A 299 -25.29 -1.67 10.81
C GLN A 299 -26.51 -2.46 11.30
N GLY A 300 -27.09 -2.11 12.46
CA GLY A 300 -28.11 -2.92 13.16
C GLY A 300 -27.63 -4.30 13.69
N GLY A 301 -26.68 -4.96 13.02
CA GLY A 301 -26.29 -6.36 13.19
C GLY A 301 -26.92 -7.32 12.17
N VAL A 302 -27.71 -6.81 11.23
CA VAL A 302 -28.40 -7.53 10.14
C VAL A 302 -28.02 -6.86 8.82
N MET A 303 -28.09 -7.58 7.71
CA MET A 303 -28.00 -7.02 6.37
C MET A 303 -28.97 -7.74 5.43
N ARG A 304 -29.37 -7.06 4.36
CA ARG A 304 -30.21 -7.61 3.29
C ARG A 304 -29.41 -8.15 2.12
N PHE A 305 -29.88 -9.25 1.54
CA PHE A 305 -29.29 -9.84 0.32
C PHE A 305 -30.33 -10.51 -0.60
N ILE A 306 -29.99 -10.66 -1.87
CA ILE A 306 -30.85 -11.33 -2.88
C ILE A 306 -30.01 -11.91 -4.02
N ARG A 307 -30.58 -12.83 -4.81
CA ARG A 307 -29.96 -13.26 -6.08
C ARG A 307 -30.04 -12.15 -7.15
N PRO A 308 -28.97 -11.88 -7.91
CA PRO A 308 -28.96 -10.89 -8.98
C PRO A 308 -29.75 -11.34 -10.21
N ARG A 309 -29.95 -10.40 -11.13
CA ARG A 309 -30.61 -10.55 -12.43
C ARG A 309 -29.96 -9.64 -13.46
N THR A 310 -29.91 -10.06 -14.72
CA THR A 310 -29.56 -9.18 -15.87
C THR A 310 -30.77 -8.53 -16.53
N THR A 311 -31.97 -9.08 -16.29
CA THR A 311 -33.25 -8.57 -16.77
C THR A 311 -33.67 -7.30 -16.02
N ALA A 312 -34.88 -6.79 -16.30
CA ALA A 312 -35.55 -5.87 -15.39
C ALA A 312 -35.53 -6.40 -13.93
N PRO A 313 -35.41 -5.51 -12.92
CA PRO A 313 -35.43 -5.90 -11.52
C PRO A 313 -36.83 -6.38 -11.10
N THR A 314 -36.88 -7.12 -10.01
CA THR A 314 -38.12 -7.50 -9.31
C THR A 314 -38.07 -7.24 -7.81
N CYS A 315 -37.03 -6.56 -7.36
CA CYS A 315 -36.83 -6.21 -5.97
C CYS A 315 -35.90 -4.99 -5.90
N THR A 316 -36.31 -4.00 -5.13
CA THR A 316 -35.67 -2.69 -4.97
C THR A 316 -35.51 -2.41 -3.47
N ALA A 317 -34.43 -1.74 -3.09
CA ALA A 317 -34.18 -1.23 -1.74
C ALA A 317 -33.78 0.25 -1.84
N GLN A 318 -34.39 1.11 -1.02
CA GLN A 318 -34.19 2.56 -1.05
C GLN A 318 -33.88 3.08 0.36
N TRP A 319 -32.81 3.86 0.49
CA TRP A 319 -32.42 4.58 1.71
C TRP A 319 -32.68 6.07 1.48
N TYR A 320 -33.80 6.57 1.97
CA TYR A 320 -34.26 7.94 1.78
C TYR A 320 -33.41 8.95 2.56
N PHE A 321 -32.97 10.00 1.87
CA PHE A 321 -32.29 11.13 2.49
C PHE A 321 -33.29 11.90 3.38
N PRO A 322 -33.05 12.04 4.70
CA PRO A 322 -34.08 12.50 5.63
C PRO A 322 -34.62 13.90 5.32
N ARG A 323 -35.95 13.98 5.16
CA ARG A 323 -36.69 15.20 4.87
C ARG A 323 -36.42 16.29 5.92
N GLY A 324 -36.18 17.52 5.47
CA GLY A 324 -35.82 18.66 6.32
C GLY A 324 -34.33 18.74 6.68
N SER A 325 -33.48 17.86 6.15
CA SER A 325 -32.03 18.02 6.19
C SER A 325 -31.58 19.28 5.44
N SER A 326 -30.39 19.79 5.77
CA SER A 326 -29.82 21.00 5.16
C SER A 326 -29.56 20.83 3.66
N VAL A 327 -29.99 21.81 2.85
CA VAL A 327 -29.64 21.88 1.43
C VAL A 327 -28.12 21.98 1.25
N GLY A 328 -27.54 21.15 0.39
CA GLY A 328 -26.14 21.27 0.00
C GLY A 328 -25.52 19.98 -0.53
N THR A 329 -24.19 19.97 -0.56
CA THR A 329 -23.40 18.88 -1.11
C THR A 329 -23.07 17.85 -0.03
N TYR A 330 -23.34 16.58 -0.30
CA TYR A 330 -23.05 15.45 0.58
C TYR A 330 -22.15 14.42 -0.12
N ALA A 331 -21.12 13.96 0.59
CA ALA A 331 -20.40 12.74 0.24
C ALA A 331 -21.24 11.53 0.70
N VAL A 332 -21.48 10.58 -0.20
CA VAL A 332 -22.32 9.40 0.04
C VAL A 332 -21.44 8.17 0.16
N TYR A 333 -21.72 7.37 1.19
CA TYR A 333 -21.08 6.09 1.43
C TYR A 333 -22.15 5.01 1.55
N VAL A 334 -21.91 3.84 0.96
CA VAL A 334 -22.71 2.62 1.17
C VAL A 334 -21.92 1.64 2.04
N ARG A 335 -22.62 0.84 2.83
CA ARG A 335 -22.00 -0.22 3.62
C ARG A 335 -22.25 -1.57 2.95
N ILE A 336 -21.14 -2.28 2.72
CA ILE A 336 -21.13 -3.61 2.10
C ILE A 336 -20.39 -4.54 3.06
N PRO A 337 -21.11 -5.39 3.83
CA PRO A 337 -20.50 -6.41 4.68
C PRO A 337 -20.00 -7.61 3.86
N ALA A 338 -19.03 -8.36 4.40
CA ALA A 338 -18.33 -9.47 3.73
C ALA A 338 -19.18 -10.74 3.47
N ILE A 339 -20.50 -10.65 3.52
CA ILE A 339 -21.44 -11.78 3.58
C ILE A 339 -22.49 -11.55 2.49
N ARG A 340 -22.70 -12.53 1.61
CA ARG A 340 -23.72 -12.47 0.53
C ARG A 340 -23.66 -11.22 -0.38
N ALA A 341 -22.51 -10.56 -0.47
CA ALA A 341 -22.24 -9.47 -1.41
C ALA A 341 -21.15 -9.94 -2.39
N THR A 342 -21.55 -10.59 -3.49
CA THR A 342 -20.62 -11.27 -4.42
C THR A 342 -20.80 -10.89 -5.89
N THR A 343 -21.81 -10.09 -6.25
CA THR A 343 -21.92 -9.46 -7.57
C THR A 343 -20.68 -8.62 -7.91
N GLU A 344 -20.29 -8.64 -9.19
CA GLU A 344 -19.19 -7.83 -9.75
C GLU A 344 -19.71 -6.53 -10.39
N GLY A 345 -21.03 -6.39 -10.55
CA GLY A 345 -21.68 -5.28 -11.22
C GLY A 345 -22.96 -4.79 -10.55
N ALA A 346 -22.94 -4.55 -9.23
CA ALA A 346 -24.04 -3.86 -8.54
C ALA A 346 -24.20 -2.44 -9.10
N ILE A 347 -25.44 -2.03 -9.35
CA ILE A 347 -25.79 -0.68 -9.82
C ILE A 347 -26.50 0.05 -8.68
N TYR A 348 -25.85 1.06 -8.11
CA TYR A 348 -26.50 1.99 -7.19
C TYR A 348 -27.05 3.19 -7.96
N THR A 349 -28.34 3.49 -7.79
CA THR A 349 -28.95 4.73 -8.31
C THR A 349 -28.93 5.79 -7.20
N ILE A 350 -28.60 7.03 -7.54
CA ILE A 350 -28.56 8.17 -6.62
C ILE A 350 -29.59 9.20 -7.08
N ARG A 351 -30.73 9.27 -6.38
CA ARG A 351 -31.80 10.25 -6.62
C ARG A 351 -31.55 11.50 -5.76
N HIS A 352 -31.20 12.62 -6.38
CA HIS A 352 -30.81 13.83 -5.65
C HIS A 352 -31.16 15.12 -6.43
N ALA A 353 -31.65 16.16 -5.75
CA ALA A 353 -31.97 17.49 -6.31
C ALA A 353 -32.80 17.53 -7.62
N GLY A 354 -33.58 16.48 -7.91
CA GLY A 354 -34.35 16.34 -9.15
C GLY A 354 -33.66 15.50 -10.24
N GLU A 355 -32.37 15.23 -10.12
CA GLU A 355 -31.53 14.42 -11.02
C GLU A 355 -31.46 12.94 -10.59
N SER A 356 -30.78 12.10 -11.37
CA SER A 356 -30.60 10.67 -11.08
C SER A 356 -29.32 10.10 -11.69
N ASP A 357 -28.29 9.91 -10.87
CA ASP A 357 -27.00 9.34 -11.27
C ASP A 357 -26.94 7.83 -11.02
N GLN A 358 -26.02 7.11 -11.67
CA GLN A 358 -25.78 5.67 -11.43
C GLN A 358 -24.29 5.32 -11.36
N VAL A 359 -23.91 4.56 -10.33
CA VAL A 359 -22.53 4.11 -10.10
C VAL A 359 -22.45 2.59 -9.97
N VAL A 360 -21.38 2.02 -10.51
CA VAL A 360 -21.15 0.57 -10.54
C VAL A 360 -20.13 0.16 -9.49
N VAL A 361 -20.44 -0.90 -8.75
CA VAL A 361 -19.62 -1.45 -7.67
C VAL A 361 -19.47 -2.96 -7.85
N ASN A 362 -18.23 -3.45 -7.89
CA ASN A 362 -17.91 -4.85 -7.67
C ASN A 362 -17.96 -5.13 -6.16
N GLN A 363 -19.08 -5.70 -5.68
CA GLN A 363 -19.28 -5.96 -4.26
C GLN A 363 -18.37 -7.08 -3.72
N SER A 364 -17.95 -8.03 -4.55
CA SER A 364 -17.18 -9.21 -4.15
C SER A 364 -15.84 -8.92 -3.44
N VAL A 365 -15.37 -7.69 -3.52
CA VAL A 365 -14.10 -7.23 -2.92
C VAL A 365 -14.28 -6.31 -1.70
N PHE A 366 -15.50 -6.09 -1.22
CA PHE A 366 -15.79 -5.22 -0.07
C PHE A 366 -16.38 -5.99 1.13
N PRO A 367 -15.98 -5.70 2.37
CA PRO A 367 -14.89 -4.81 2.79
C PRO A 367 -13.52 -5.37 2.40
N ASN A 368 -12.57 -4.49 2.04
CA ASN A 368 -11.19 -4.89 1.76
C ASN A 368 -10.25 -4.52 2.91
N ILE A 369 -9.17 -5.29 3.06
CA ILE A 369 -8.17 -5.09 4.12
C ILE A 369 -7.23 -3.87 3.91
N TYR A 370 -7.35 -3.18 2.78
CA TYR A 370 -6.39 -2.17 2.32
C TYR A 370 -6.85 -0.72 2.62
N TYR A 371 -8.14 -0.44 2.40
CA TYR A 371 -8.72 0.88 2.61
C TYR A 371 -10.14 0.81 3.18
N VAL A 372 -11.06 0.06 2.55
CA VAL A 372 -12.47 -0.05 2.98
C VAL A 372 -12.63 -1.13 4.05
N THR A 373 -11.89 -0.97 5.16
CA THR A 373 -11.76 -2.01 6.21
C THR A 373 -12.97 -2.14 7.14
N ASP A 374 -13.86 -1.15 7.13
CA ASP A 374 -15.09 -1.07 7.91
C ASP A 374 -16.36 -1.26 7.06
N GLY A 375 -16.22 -1.49 5.75
CA GLY A 375 -17.31 -1.68 4.80
C GLY A 375 -17.89 -0.40 4.20
N TRP A 376 -17.49 0.80 4.67
CA TRP A 376 -18.02 2.07 4.18
C TRP A 376 -17.35 2.51 2.86
N LEU A 377 -17.86 2.03 1.74
CA LEU A 377 -17.43 2.41 0.41
C LEU A 377 -17.97 3.80 0.04
N TYR A 378 -17.08 4.74 -0.32
CA TYR A 378 -17.47 6.00 -0.94
C TYR A 378 -17.98 5.77 -2.37
N ILE A 379 -19.16 6.28 -2.68
CA ILE A 379 -19.81 6.13 -3.99
C ILE A 379 -20.11 7.45 -4.70
N GLY A 380 -19.71 8.59 -4.13
CA GLY A 380 -19.70 9.88 -4.83
C GLY A 380 -20.15 11.06 -3.98
N LYS A 381 -20.25 12.22 -4.63
CA LYS A 381 -20.56 13.52 -4.00
C LYS A 381 -21.66 14.23 -4.78
N TYR A 382 -22.82 14.35 -4.16
CA TYR A 382 -24.06 14.76 -4.81
C TYR A 382 -24.73 15.92 -4.06
N ASN A 383 -25.59 16.68 -4.75
CA ASN A 383 -26.32 17.79 -4.15
C ASN A 383 -27.71 17.32 -3.72
N PHE A 384 -28.04 17.47 -2.43
CA PHE A 384 -29.32 17.13 -1.84
C PHE A 384 -30.05 18.39 -1.35
N THR A 385 -31.37 18.33 -1.34
CA THR A 385 -32.28 19.43 -0.99
C THR A 385 -33.05 19.20 0.31
N GLY A 386 -33.15 17.94 0.76
CA GLY A 386 -33.95 17.57 1.93
C GLY A 386 -35.47 17.64 1.66
N ALA A 387 -35.89 17.67 0.40
CA ALA A 387 -37.30 17.75 0.00
C ALA A 387 -38.11 16.52 0.46
N GLY A 388 -37.50 15.34 0.37
CA GLY A 388 -38.04 14.05 0.82
C GLY A 388 -38.27 13.02 -0.28
N ASP A 389 -38.01 13.34 -1.54
CA ASP A 389 -38.05 12.44 -2.71
C ASP A 389 -36.65 11.96 -3.16
N GLU A 390 -35.64 12.20 -2.32
CA GLU A 390 -34.23 11.93 -2.57
C GLU A 390 -33.79 10.66 -1.82
N TYR A 391 -33.04 9.77 -2.47
CA TYR A 391 -32.65 8.47 -1.92
C TYR A 391 -31.41 7.90 -2.62
N ILE A 392 -30.76 6.94 -1.96
CA ILE A 392 -29.88 5.97 -2.63
C ILE A 392 -30.70 4.70 -2.84
N GLU A 393 -30.57 4.08 -4.00
CA GLU A 393 -31.28 2.85 -4.36
C GLU A 393 -30.29 1.76 -4.79
N LEU A 394 -30.60 0.52 -4.42
CA LEU A 394 -30.02 -0.68 -5.01
C LEU A 394 -31.16 -1.61 -5.44
N THR A 395 -31.01 -2.26 -6.60
CA THR A 395 -31.98 -3.26 -7.08
C THR A 395 -31.31 -4.61 -7.22
N ASN A 396 -32.11 -5.68 -7.39
CA ASN A 396 -31.59 -6.97 -7.78
C ASN A 396 -31.13 -7.05 -9.26
N ARG A 397 -31.12 -5.95 -10.01
CA ARG A 397 -30.54 -5.88 -11.35
C ARG A 397 -29.06 -5.49 -11.29
N THR A 398 -28.24 -6.23 -12.02
CA THR A 398 -26.78 -6.11 -12.07
C THR A 398 -26.25 -6.08 -13.50
N GLN A 399 -24.98 -5.69 -13.65
CA GLN A 399 -24.20 -5.82 -14.89
C GLN A 399 -23.46 -7.18 -14.98
N ASP A 400 -23.66 -8.10 -14.03
CA ASP A 400 -23.02 -9.42 -14.05
C ASP A 400 -23.27 -10.21 -15.35
N GLN A 401 -22.30 -11.05 -15.72
CA GLN A 401 -22.44 -11.94 -16.87
C GLN A 401 -23.59 -12.93 -16.65
N ALA A 402 -24.53 -13.03 -17.59
CA ALA A 402 -25.73 -13.87 -17.45
C ALA A 402 -25.46 -15.35 -17.12
N ALA A 403 -24.28 -15.89 -17.49
CA ALA A 403 -23.86 -17.25 -17.16
C ALA A 403 -23.45 -17.46 -15.68
N ASN A 404 -23.02 -16.40 -14.98
CA ASN A 404 -22.45 -16.49 -13.63
C ASN A 404 -23.50 -16.14 -12.54
N VAL A 405 -24.50 -15.33 -12.91
CA VAL A 405 -25.54 -14.74 -12.02
C VAL A 405 -26.24 -15.74 -11.09
N ALA A 406 -26.34 -17.02 -11.46
CA ALA A 406 -26.97 -18.04 -10.65
C ALA A 406 -26.29 -18.28 -9.29
N ASP A 407 -24.97 -18.10 -9.20
CA ASP A 407 -24.16 -18.37 -8.01
C ASP A 407 -23.79 -17.10 -7.22
N LEU A 408 -24.23 -15.94 -7.69
CA LEU A 408 -23.92 -14.63 -7.12
C LEU A 408 -25.04 -14.12 -6.19
N PHE A 409 -24.71 -13.11 -5.40
CA PHE A 409 -25.63 -12.41 -4.51
C PHE A 409 -25.35 -10.89 -4.54
N VAL A 410 -26.41 -10.09 -4.54
CA VAL A 410 -26.35 -8.66 -4.22
C VAL A 410 -26.58 -8.55 -2.72
N GLY A 411 -25.69 -7.85 -2.00
CA GLY A 411 -25.76 -7.68 -0.55
C GLY A 411 -25.55 -6.23 -0.14
N VAL A 412 -26.30 -5.76 0.86
CA VAL A 412 -26.37 -4.34 1.24
C VAL A 412 -26.90 -4.19 2.68
N ASP A 413 -26.67 -3.02 3.29
CA ASP A 413 -26.87 -2.79 4.73
C ASP A 413 -27.32 -1.34 4.98
N ALA A 414 -26.39 -0.39 4.89
CA ALA A 414 -26.65 0.99 5.29
C ALA A 414 -26.05 2.02 4.34
N VAL A 415 -26.59 3.24 4.42
CA VAL A 415 -26.14 4.41 3.67
C VAL A 415 -25.78 5.52 4.65
N ARG A 416 -24.66 6.21 4.40
CA ARG A 416 -24.19 7.35 5.18
C ARG A 416 -24.02 8.58 4.28
N PHE A 417 -24.73 9.64 4.61
CA PHE A 417 -24.63 10.96 3.99
C PHE A 417 -23.78 11.88 4.88
N VAL A 418 -22.68 12.40 4.34
CA VAL A 418 -21.75 13.29 5.06
C VAL A 418 -21.74 14.67 4.41
N PHE A 419 -22.34 15.64 5.08
CA PHE A 419 -22.41 17.04 4.60
C PHE A 419 -21.01 17.62 4.39
N GLN A 420 -20.73 18.12 3.18
CA GLN A 420 -19.48 18.78 2.81
C GLN A 420 -19.61 20.31 2.85
N GLY A 421 -20.81 20.84 2.66
CA GLY A 421 -21.10 22.27 2.70
C GLY A 421 -22.36 22.64 1.94
N VAL A 422 -22.79 23.90 2.06
CA VAL A 422 -23.87 24.43 1.22
C VAL A 422 -23.41 24.44 -0.24
N ALA A 423 -24.26 23.97 -1.15
CA ALA A 423 -23.94 23.90 -2.58
C ALA A 423 -23.73 25.32 -3.11
N THR A 424 -22.47 25.71 -3.28
CA THR A 424 -22.11 26.95 -3.97
C THR A 424 -22.35 26.72 -5.45
N PRO A 425 -23.13 27.57 -6.16
CA PRO A 425 -23.39 27.35 -7.58
C PRO A 425 -22.08 27.36 -8.35
N THR A 426 -21.79 26.26 -9.06
CA THR A 426 -20.63 26.14 -9.93
C THR A 426 -20.63 27.33 -10.91
N PRO A 427 -19.55 28.12 -10.99
CA PRO A 427 -19.51 29.26 -11.91
C PRO A 427 -19.68 28.73 -13.34
N ALA A 428 -20.64 29.31 -14.08
CA ALA A 428 -21.00 28.91 -15.45
C ALA A 428 -19.94 29.28 -16.52
N THR A 429 -18.70 29.51 -16.08
CA THR A 429 -17.50 29.71 -16.89
C THR A 429 -16.36 28.96 -16.21
N PRO A 430 -15.55 28.16 -16.94
CA PRO A 430 -14.38 27.52 -16.36
C PRO A 430 -13.42 28.62 -15.88
N VAL A 431 -13.14 28.64 -14.58
CA VAL A 431 -12.28 29.66 -13.98
C VAL A 431 -10.85 29.39 -14.42
N THR A 432 -10.36 30.19 -15.38
CA THR A 432 -8.95 30.16 -15.77
C THR A 432 -8.09 30.64 -14.60
N VAL A 433 -7.70 29.73 -13.72
CA VAL A 433 -6.75 29.94 -12.64
C VAL A 433 -5.38 30.24 -13.24
N THR A 434 -5.15 31.53 -13.54
CA THR A 434 -3.83 32.05 -13.88
C THR A 434 -2.87 31.66 -12.75
N PRO A 435 -1.79 30.89 -13.02
CA PRO A 435 -0.95 30.32 -11.97
C PRO A 435 -0.32 31.43 -11.12
N THR A 436 -0.66 31.44 -9.83
CA THR A 436 -0.10 32.38 -8.86
C THR A 436 1.41 32.20 -8.82
N LYS A 437 2.17 33.31 -8.97
CA LYS A 437 3.63 33.24 -9.03
C LYS A 437 4.21 32.60 -7.77
N SER A 438 4.77 31.40 -7.93
CA SER A 438 5.44 30.65 -6.88
C SER A 438 6.59 31.48 -6.28
N PRO A 439 6.82 31.45 -4.95
CA PRO A 439 7.84 32.27 -4.29
C PRO A 439 9.24 31.98 -4.84
N THR A 440 9.95 33.03 -5.27
CA THR A 440 11.28 32.93 -5.86
C THR A 440 12.30 32.45 -4.82
N VAL A 441 12.79 31.22 -4.98
CA VAL A 441 13.91 30.70 -4.20
C VAL A 441 15.15 31.55 -4.46
N THR A 442 15.58 32.30 -3.46
CA THR A 442 16.80 33.12 -3.55
C THR A 442 18.02 32.21 -3.41
N PRO A 443 18.95 32.17 -4.39
CA PRO A 443 20.12 31.31 -4.32
C PRO A 443 21.10 31.80 -3.24
N THR A 444 21.55 30.88 -2.38
CA THR A 444 22.53 31.15 -1.32
C THR A 444 23.88 31.56 -1.93
N PRO A 445 24.49 32.70 -1.51
CA PRO A 445 25.77 33.14 -2.07
C PRO A 445 26.94 32.24 -1.62
N SER A 446 27.86 31.97 -2.55
CA SER A 446 29.10 31.25 -2.26
C SER A 446 30.08 32.08 -1.41
N ARG A 447 30.96 31.42 -0.66
CA ARG A 447 31.95 32.07 0.21
C ARG A 447 33.29 32.30 -0.52
N THR A 448 33.72 33.56 -0.56
CA THR A 448 35.11 33.96 -0.87
C THR A 448 35.53 35.11 0.05
N ALA A 449 36.75 35.06 0.56
CA ALA A 449 37.41 36.16 1.30
C ALA A 449 38.47 36.82 0.38
N THR A 450 39.07 37.99 0.63
CA THR A 450 39.43 38.66 1.91
C THR A 450 39.40 40.22 1.70
N PRO A 451 40.04 41.15 2.47
CA PRO A 451 39.39 42.44 2.77
C PRO A 451 40.14 43.74 2.39
N THR A 452 39.43 44.89 2.37
CA THR A 452 40.06 46.23 2.45
C THR A 452 39.16 47.33 3.06
N VAL A 453 39.46 47.69 4.32
CA VAL A 453 39.52 49.04 4.97
C VAL A 453 38.30 50.03 4.91
N SER A 454 38.07 50.74 6.05
CA SER A 454 37.03 51.78 6.32
C SER A 454 37.58 53.24 6.13
N PRO A 455 36.86 54.39 6.31
CA PRO A 455 36.01 54.83 7.46
C PRO A 455 34.54 55.18 7.06
N THR A 456 33.47 55.20 7.90
CA THR A 456 33.19 55.76 9.27
C THR A 456 32.88 57.29 9.26
N PRO A 457 32.05 57.90 10.15
CA PRO A 457 30.99 57.46 11.09
C PRO A 457 29.56 57.83 10.53
N THR A 458 28.47 58.40 11.14
CA THR A 458 28.02 58.97 12.46
C THR A 458 26.44 58.97 12.51
N PRO A 459 25.67 59.40 13.55
CA PRO A 459 24.34 58.81 13.87
C PRO A 459 23.14 59.77 14.15
N SER A 460 21.97 59.21 14.53
CA SER A 460 21.09 59.82 15.57
C SER A 460 20.12 58.80 16.25
N ARG A 461 19.43 59.26 17.30
CA ARG A 461 18.38 58.60 18.13
C ARG A 461 17.22 59.62 18.35
N THR A 462 16.10 59.38 19.04
CA THR A 462 15.63 58.34 19.99
C THR A 462 14.08 58.20 19.85
N PRO A 463 13.34 57.33 20.57
CA PRO A 463 11.95 56.99 20.22
C PRO A 463 10.88 57.92 20.80
N THR A 464 9.62 57.74 20.38
CA THR A 464 8.44 58.18 21.14
C THR A 464 7.25 57.24 20.91
N VAL A 465 6.38 57.08 21.91
CA VAL A 465 5.14 56.29 21.90
C VAL A 465 3.96 57.23 22.15
N THR A 466 2.79 57.05 21.49
CA THR A 466 1.43 57.25 22.07
C THR A 466 0.26 57.04 21.08
N ARG A 467 -0.64 56.11 21.45
CA ARG A 467 -2.12 55.99 21.28
C ARG A 467 -2.92 56.52 20.07
N THR A 468 -3.91 55.69 19.70
CA THR A 468 -5.12 55.92 18.86
C THR A 468 -6.07 57.01 19.37
N PRO A 469 -6.95 57.59 18.50
CA PRO A 469 -8.39 57.23 18.58
C PRO A 469 -9.26 57.31 17.28
N THR A 470 -10.20 56.35 17.15
CA THR A 470 -11.63 56.45 16.73
C THR A 470 -12.10 56.93 15.31
N PHE A 471 -13.25 56.40 14.88
CA PHE A 471 -13.99 56.61 13.60
C PHE A 471 -14.82 57.91 13.50
N THR A 472 -15.26 58.26 12.26
CA THR A 472 -16.30 59.27 11.94
C THR A 472 -17.15 58.83 10.71
N VAL A 473 -18.39 59.36 10.56
CA VAL A 473 -19.34 59.09 9.44
C VAL A 473 -20.07 60.39 9.02
N THR A 474 -20.45 60.55 7.74
CA THR A 474 -21.08 61.78 7.19
C THR A 474 -22.25 61.48 6.20
N PRO A 475 -23.36 62.26 6.14
CA PRO A 475 -24.56 61.98 5.32
C PRO A 475 -24.86 62.99 4.18
N SER A 476 -25.91 62.77 3.36
CA SER A 476 -26.51 63.77 2.43
C SER A 476 -27.97 63.50 2.00
N ARG A 477 -28.67 64.50 1.41
CA ARG A 477 -30.05 64.52 0.82
C ARG A 477 -30.23 65.74 -0.12
N THR A 478 -31.20 65.73 -1.07
CA THR A 478 -32.04 66.89 -1.57
C THR A 478 -33.09 66.40 -2.64
N ARG A 479 -33.92 67.29 -3.26
CA ARG A 479 -35.27 67.05 -3.83
C ARG A 479 -35.46 67.24 -5.37
N THR A 480 -36.61 66.73 -5.87
CA THR A 480 -37.37 66.92 -7.15
C THR A 480 -37.94 68.35 -7.37
N PRO A 481 -38.51 68.78 -8.55
CA PRO A 481 -39.70 68.17 -9.25
C PRO A 481 -39.88 68.39 -10.80
N THR A 482 -40.99 67.89 -11.40
CA THR A 482 -41.87 68.49 -12.48
C THR A 482 -43.08 67.55 -12.78
N PHE A 483 -44.16 68.01 -13.46
CA PHE A 483 -45.48 67.35 -13.66
C PHE A 483 -45.96 67.26 -15.14
N THR A 484 -46.83 66.28 -15.46
CA THR A 484 -47.90 66.36 -16.51
C THR A 484 -49.11 65.41 -16.17
N VAL A 485 -50.24 65.47 -16.90
CA VAL A 485 -51.61 65.24 -16.32
C VAL A 485 -52.66 64.55 -17.26
N THR A 486 -53.22 63.37 -16.84
CA THR A 486 -54.65 62.87 -17.00
C THR A 486 -55.16 62.55 -18.45
N PRO A 487 -56.22 61.72 -18.79
CA PRO A 487 -57.47 61.38 -18.05
C PRO A 487 -58.15 59.95 -18.15
N SER A 488 -59.15 59.71 -17.26
CA SER A 488 -60.39 58.85 -17.43
C SER A 488 -60.29 57.30 -17.55
N ARG A 489 -61.25 56.44 -17.11
CA ARG A 489 -62.50 56.54 -16.28
C ARG A 489 -63.02 55.14 -15.81
N THR A 490 -63.73 55.05 -14.66
CA THR A 490 -64.85 54.13 -14.21
C THR A 490 -65.07 52.71 -14.79
N SER A 491 -65.62 51.67 -14.11
CA SER A 491 -65.94 51.26 -12.71
C SER A 491 -66.53 49.80 -12.75
N THR A 492 -67.32 49.13 -11.86
CA THR A 492 -68.14 49.38 -10.64
C THR A 492 -68.64 48.04 -10.00
N VAL A 493 -69.02 48.00 -8.70
CA VAL A 493 -70.02 47.07 -8.04
C VAL A 493 -69.67 45.55 -7.89
N THR A 494 -70.28 44.71 -7.03
CA THR A 494 -70.46 44.65 -5.53
C THR A 494 -71.32 43.42 -5.18
N ARG A 495 -70.98 42.61 -4.15
CA ARG A 495 -71.99 41.98 -3.25
C ARG A 495 -71.42 41.34 -1.96
N THR A 496 -72.16 41.54 -0.86
CA THR A 496 -72.00 40.87 0.47
C THR A 496 -73.10 39.80 0.64
N PRO A 497 -73.08 38.94 1.69
CA PRO A 497 -73.69 39.33 2.97
C PRO A 497 -72.98 38.84 4.27
N THR A 498 -73.45 39.39 5.39
CA THR A 498 -72.84 39.46 6.74
C THR A 498 -73.30 38.36 7.71
N ALA A 499 -72.40 37.86 8.59
CA ALA A 499 -72.64 37.50 10.01
C ALA A 499 -71.28 37.23 10.72
N THR A 500 -70.69 38.09 11.56
CA THR A 500 -71.09 38.61 12.90
C THR A 500 -70.76 37.66 14.08
N ARG A 501 -69.65 37.94 14.80
CA ARG A 501 -69.62 38.18 16.27
C ARG A 501 -68.27 38.76 16.74
N THR A 502 -68.34 39.81 17.55
CA THR A 502 -67.28 40.52 18.29
C THR A 502 -67.29 40.09 19.79
N PRO A 503 -66.46 40.58 20.75
CA PRO A 503 -65.58 41.77 20.74
C PRO A 503 -64.18 41.70 21.43
N THR A 504 -63.32 42.71 21.18
CA THR A 504 -62.32 43.36 22.09
C THR A 504 -61.16 42.54 22.73
N ALA A 505 -59.99 43.10 23.10
CA ALA A 505 -59.30 44.36 22.77
C ALA A 505 -57.85 44.36 23.32
N THR A 506 -56.98 45.29 22.88
CA THR A 506 -55.96 45.97 23.72
C THR A 506 -55.39 47.21 22.97
N ARG A 507 -55.10 48.29 23.70
CA ARG A 507 -54.46 49.55 23.22
C ARG A 507 -52.97 49.57 23.60
N THR A 508 -52.05 49.81 22.67
CA THR A 508 -51.44 51.12 22.30
C THR A 508 -50.34 51.64 23.26
N ARG A 509 -49.10 51.67 22.74
CA ARG A 509 -47.90 52.52 23.04
C ARG A 509 -47.91 53.47 24.26
N THR A 510 -46.78 53.52 25.01
CA THR A 510 -45.73 54.59 24.93
C THR A 510 -44.66 54.44 26.05
N PRO A 511 -43.34 54.63 25.79
CA PRO A 511 -42.27 54.68 26.81
C PRO A 511 -41.70 56.10 27.08
N THR A 512 -40.87 56.28 28.14
CA THR A 512 -39.49 56.92 28.22
C THR A 512 -39.16 57.50 29.64
N ILE A 513 -37.86 57.62 30.00
CA ILE A 513 -37.22 58.40 31.13
C ILE A 513 -37.24 57.73 32.56
N ILE A 514 -36.20 57.08 33.13
CA ILE A 514 -34.83 57.51 33.64
C ILE A 514 -34.89 58.39 34.92
N PRO A 515 -34.00 58.35 35.97
CA PRO A 515 -33.04 57.34 36.51
C PRO A 515 -33.14 57.10 38.06
N SER A 516 -32.26 56.27 38.68
CA SER A 516 -31.56 56.58 39.97
C SER A 516 -30.46 55.55 40.38
N ARG A 517 -29.71 55.84 41.46
CA ARG A 517 -28.68 55.04 42.19
C ARG A 517 -28.93 55.19 43.72
N THR A 518 -28.22 54.64 44.72
CA THR A 518 -27.00 53.81 44.89
C THR A 518 -27.14 53.04 46.24
N ARG A 519 -26.37 52.00 46.59
CA ARG A 519 -25.10 52.05 47.37
C ARG A 519 -24.62 50.62 47.74
N THR A 520 -23.33 50.50 48.06
CA THR A 520 -22.63 49.44 48.85
C THR A 520 -21.86 50.14 50.00
N PRO A 521 -21.04 49.48 50.88
CA PRO A 521 -20.83 48.05 51.19
C PRO A 521 -21.44 47.68 52.59
N THR A 522 -20.94 46.94 53.61
CA THR A 522 -19.62 46.33 54.04
C THR A 522 -19.89 45.11 55.02
N PRO A 523 -18.98 44.50 55.83
CA PRO A 523 -18.96 43.01 55.93
C PRO A 523 -18.92 42.36 57.36
N THR A 524 -18.73 41.02 57.40
CA THR A 524 -17.63 40.24 58.09
C THR A 524 -18.01 39.04 59.00
N ARG A 525 -17.39 37.89 58.69
CA ARG A 525 -16.75 36.86 59.56
C ARG A 525 -17.49 35.61 60.12
N THR A 526 -16.70 34.53 60.16
CA THR A 526 -16.99 33.12 60.55
C THR A 526 -16.27 32.75 61.87
N PRO A 527 -16.68 31.71 62.62
CA PRO A 527 -15.83 30.49 62.67
C PRO A 527 -16.52 29.09 62.92
N THR A 528 -16.06 28.08 62.17
CA THR A 528 -15.67 26.69 62.56
C THR A 528 -16.55 25.74 63.43
N ARG A 529 -17.03 24.59 62.88
CA ARG A 529 -16.50 23.20 63.17
C ARG A 529 -17.26 21.99 62.51
N THR A 530 -16.45 21.05 61.98
CA THR A 530 -16.54 19.56 61.91
C THR A 530 -17.90 18.80 61.81
N PRO A 531 -18.07 17.92 60.81
CA PRO A 531 -18.18 16.46 61.07
C PRO A 531 -17.29 15.55 60.16
N THR A 532 -17.36 14.22 60.34
CA THR A 532 -16.40 13.24 59.79
C THR A 532 -17.02 12.21 58.82
N ILE A 533 -16.35 12.01 57.67
CA ILE A 533 -16.33 10.85 56.72
C ILE A 533 -17.57 9.92 56.63
N THR A 534 -18.17 9.88 55.44
CA THR A 534 -18.77 8.67 54.81
C THR A 534 -18.24 8.53 53.39
N ARG A 535 -18.06 7.29 52.88
CA ARG A 535 -17.41 7.02 51.57
C ARG A 535 -18.32 7.33 50.37
N THR A 536 -17.81 8.08 49.40
CA THR A 536 -18.41 8.28 48.06
C THR A 536 -17.83 7.28 47.05
N PRO A 537 -18.59 6.81 46.03
CA PRO A 537 -18.05 5.96 44.97
C PRO A 537 -16.94 6.64 44.15
N THR A 538 -15.93 5.86 43.75
CA THR A 538 -14.84 6.33 42.87
C THR A 538 -15.39 6.72 41.50
N ALA A 539 -15.05 7.91 41.01
CA ALA A 539 -15.44 8.34 39.67
C ALA A 539 -14.89 7.40 38.59
N THR A 540 -15.76 6.93 37.70
CA THR A 540 -15.38 6.08 36.56
C THR A 540 -14.40 6.84 35.67
N ARG A 541 -13.20 6.28 35.51
CA ARG A 541 -12.10 6.88 34.73
C ARG A 541 -12.51 7.04 33.27
N THR A 542 -12.75 8.28 32.84
CA THR A 542 -13.03 8.62 31.43
C THR A 542 -11.97 7.99 30.53
N ARG A 543 -12.39 7.25 29.49
CA ARG A 543 -11.44 6.68 28.53
C ARG A 543 -10.73 7.82 27.81
N ILE A 544 -9.40 7.84 27.93
CA ILE A 544 -8.52 8.59 27.03
C ILE A 544 -8.81 8.06 25.61
N PRO A 545 -8.97 8.92 24.58
CA PRO A 545 -9.17 8.46 23.23
C PRO A 545 -7.98 7.60 22.79
N THR A 546 -8.27 6.37 22.35
CA THR A 546 -7.24 5.45 21.84
C THR A 546 -6.53 6.11 20.67
N ALA A 547 -5.20 6.21 20.75
CA ALA A 547 -4.41 6.81 19.69
C ALA A 547 -4.69 6.09 18.36
N THR A 548 -4.82 6.85 17.27
CA THR A 548 -4.90 6.31 15.91
C THR A 548 -3.74 5.34 15.70
N PRO A 549 -3.97 4.09 15.24
CA PRO A 549 -2.89 3.15 15.03
C PRO A 549 -1.93 3.74 14.01
N GLN A 550 -0.70 4.05 14.43
CA GLN A 550 0.34 4.42 13.48
C GLN A 550 0.64 3.18 12.64
N TYR A 551 1.00 3.38 11.38
CA TYR A 551 1.51 2.33 10.52
C TYR A 551 3.01 2.52 10.35
N ARG A 552 3.76 1.43 10.25
CA ARG A 552 5.17 1.45 9.85
C ARG A 552 5.40 0.46 8.73
N LEU A 553 6.30 0.83 7.84
CA LEU A 553 6.82 -0.06 6.82
C LEU A 553 7.74 -1.08 7.50
N ILE A 554 7.41 -2.36 7.39
CA ILE A 554 8.22 -3.49 7.86
C ILE A 554 8.66 -4.33 6.65
N ASP A 555 9.77 -5.05 6.80
CA ASP A 555 10.14 -6.10 5.86
C ASP A 555 9.22 -7.32 6.12
N VAL A 556 8.83 -8.05 5.08
CA VAL A 556 8.07 -9.31 5.19
C VAL A 556 8.73 -10.33 4.30
N TYR A 557 9.02 -11.52 4.84
CA TYR A 557 9.88 -12.52 4.21
C TYR A 557 9.05 -13.71 3.73
N PHE A 558 9.22 -14.05 2.46
CA PHE A 558 8.62 -15.19 1.78
C PHE A 558 9.74 -16.02 1.12
N ALA A 559 9.43 -17.18 0.52
CA ALA A 559 10.39 -17.92 -0.31
C ALA A 559 10.12 -17.68 -1.81
N ASN A 560 11.16 -17.63 -2.63
CA ASN A 560 10.98 -17.70 -4.07
C ASN A 560 10.68 -19.14 -4.48
N LYS A 561 9.54 -19.37 -5.14
CA LYS A 561 9.03 -20.68 -5.54
C LYS A 561 9.98 -21.45 -6.43
N LEU A 562 10.61 -20.79 -7.40
CA LEU A 562 11.54 -21.44 -8.33
C LEU A 562 12.81 -21.89 -7.58
N ARG A 563 13.32 -21.07 -6.67
CA ARG A 563 14.49 -21.40 -5.85
C ARG A 563 14.19 -22.51 -4.85
N TYR A 564 13.05 -22.43 -4.17
CA TYR A 564 12.59 -23.45 -3.22
C TYR A 564 12.44 -24.82 -3.89
N ASN A 565 11.68 -24.89 -4.98
CA ASN A 565 11.42 -26.13 -5.69
C ASN A 565 12.73 -26.82 -6.14
N ASN A 566 13.67 -26.05 -6.70
CA ASN A 566 14.96 -26.53 -7.21
C ASN A 566 16.09 -26.64 -6.14
N ASN A 567 15.80 -26.36 -4.87
CA ASN A 567 16.77 -26.40 -3.76
C ASN A 567 17.98 -25.42 -3.92
N LEU A 568 17.73 -24.19 -4.40
CA LEU A 568 18.76 -23.18 -4.74
C LEU A 568 18.80 -21.95 -3.80
N PRO A 569 19.46 -22.03 -2.61
CA PRO A 569 19.48 -20.95 -1.62
C PRO A 569 20.25 -19.66 -2.07
N PRO A 570 20.08 -18.52 -1.38
CA PRO A 570 19.05 -18.22 -0.37
C PRO A 570 17.64 -18.43 -0.94
N PHE A 571 16.76 -19.01 -0.14
CA PHE A 571 15.38 -19.30 -0.56
C PHE A 571 14.50 -18.07 -0.40
N GLU A 572 14.83 -17.26 0.59
CA GLU A 572 14.11 -16.10 1.05
C GLU A 572 14.18 -14.92 0.09
N VAL A 573 13.09 -14.16 0.09
CA VAL A 573 12.84 -12.92 -0.64
C VAL A 573 12.03 -12.02 0.27
N THR A 574 12.20 -10.70 0.14
CA THR A 574 11.58 -9.76 1.08
C THR A 574 10.85 -8.63 0.37
N GLY A 575 9.58 -8.47 0.69
CA GLY A 575 8.74 -7.34 0.31
C GLY A 575 8.61 -6.37 1.48
N LYS A 576 8.10 -5.17 1.24
CA LYS A 576 7.84 -4.19 2.30
C LYS A 576 6.36 -3.92 2.43
N ARG A 577 5.82 -4.02 3.65
CA ARG A 577 4.40 -3.86 3.92
C ARG A 577 4.13 -2.87 5.04
N TRP A 578 3.04 -2.14 4.91
CA TRP A 578 2.53 -1.22 5.93
C TRP A 578 1.75 -2.00 6.99
N ALA A 579 2.32 -2.08 8.19
CA ALA A 579 1.75 -2.87 9.29
C ALA A 579 1.51 -1.99 10.54
N ARG A 580 0.55 -2.38 11.39
CA ARG A 580 0.15 -1.58 12.56
C ARG A 580 1.26 -1.57 13.62
N SER A 581 1.62 -0.37 14.09
CA SER A 581 2.80 -0.14 14.93
C SER A 581 2.67 -0.59 16.38
N ASN A 582 1.51 -1.09 16.80
CA ASN A 582 1.24 -1.39 18.21
C ASN A 582 1.94 -2.67 18.70
N MET A 583 2.26 -3.61 17.79
CA MET A 583 3.23 -4.70 18.01
C MET A 583 3.83 -5.11 16.65
N LEU A 584 4.97 -4.56 16.26
CA LEU A 584 5.59 -4.83 14.95
C LEU A 584 5.92 -6.32 14.70
N PRO A 585 6.43 -7.11 15.67
CA PRO A 585 6.70 -8.53 15.45
C PRO A 585 5.43 -9.37 15.17
N GLN A 586 4.35 -9.11 15.92
CA GLN A 586 3.02 -9.67 15.63
C GLN A 586 2.54 -9.26 14.24
N ALA A 587 2.79 -8.01 13.85
CA ALA A 587 2.35 -7.47 12.57
C ALA A 587 3.11 -8.13 11.39
N ALA A 588 4.41 -8.41 11.53
CA ALA A 588 5.18 -9.19 10.55
C ALA A 588 4.65 -10.62 10.39
N LEU A 589 4.36 -11.32 11.49
CA LEU A 589 3.73 -12.65 11.41
C LEU A 589 2.33 -12.60 10.80
N ASN A 590 1.54 -11.57 11.11
CA ASN A 590 0.22 -11.38 10.48
C ASN A 590 0.34 -11.17 8.97
N GLU A 591 1.33 -10.41 8.49
CA GLU A 591 1.57 -10.25 7.06
C GLU A 591 2.10 -11.52 6.40
N TYR A 592 2.98 -12.26 7.08
CA TYR A 592 3.49 -13.53 6.61
C TYR A 592 2.37 -14.56 6.40
N PHE A 593 1.49 -14.75 7.38
CA PHE A 593 0.40 -15.74 7.31
C PHE A 593 -0.79 -15.33 6.43
N LYS A 594 -0.83 -14.10 5.89
CA LYS A 594 -1.68 -13.78 4.72
C LYS A 594 -1.14 -14.40 3.43
N GLY A 595 0.14 -14.77 3.40
CA GLY A 595 0.87 -15.16 2.20
C GLY A 595 1.29 -13.96 1.34
N PRO A 596 2.04 -14.22 0.25
CA PRO A 596 2.40 -13.21 -0.73
C PRO A 596 1.15 -12.66 -1.45
N GLY A 597 1.14 -11.35 -1.72
CA GLY A 597 0.13 -10.66 -2.53
C GLY A 597 0.17 -11.09 -4.00
N SER A 598 -0.72 -10.53 -4.84
CA SER A 598 -0.82 -10.92 -6.26
C SER A 598 0.50 -10.77 -7.02
N THR A 599 1.13 -9.60 -6.97
CA THR A 599 2.40 -9.33 -7.65
C THR A 599 3.52 -10.20 -7.10
N GLU A 600 3.65 -10.25 -5.77
CA GLU A 600 4.63 -11.12 -5.09
C GLU A 600 4.46 -12.58 -5.56
N ARG A 601 3.23 -13.11 -5.63
CA ARG A 601 2.92 -14.51 -5.94
C ARG A 601 3.01 -14.86 -7.43
N PHE A 602 2.51 -13.99 -8.31
CA PHE A 602 2.33 -14.29 -9.74
C PHE A 602 3.39 -13.63 -10.63
N SER A 603 3.83 -12.41 -10.31
CA SER A 603 4.87 -11.68 -11.06
C SER A 603 6.27 -12.07 -10.57
N TYR A 604 6.50 -12.05 -9.25
CA TYR A 604 7.82 -12.35 -8.65
C TYR A 604 8.00 -13.82 -8.26
N GLY A 605 6.94 -14.63 -8.34
CA GLY A 605 6.96 -16.07 -8.08
C GLY A 605 7.25 -16.43 -6.62
N TRP A 606 6.78 -15.64 -5.66
CA TRP A 606 6.96 -15.88 -4.23
C TRP A 606 5.88 -16.83 -3.69
N ILE A 607 6.21 -17.56 -2.64
CA ILE A 607 5.34 -18.45 -1.86
C ILE A 607 5.61 -18.26 -0.37
N ALA A 608 4.58 -18.41 0.45
CA ALA A 608 4.78 -18.72 1.86
C ALA A 608 4.87 -20.25 2.00
N ILE A 609 5.78 -20.73 2.84
CA ILE A 609 5.91 -22.15 3.18
C ILE A 609 5.19 -22.35 4.51
N TYR A 610 4.27 -23.31 4.56
CA TYR A 610 3.41 -23.47 5.74
C TYR A 610 3.50 -24.83 6.42
N ASN A 611 4.01 -25.88 5.75
CA ASN A 611 4.15 -27.24 6.32
C ASN A 611 2.92 -27.71 7.12
N GLY A 612 1.72 -27.56 6.53
CA GLY A 612 0.43 -27.96 7.13
C GLY A 612 -0.17 -26.99 8.17
N PHE A 613 0.57 -25.96 8.58
CA PHE A 613 0.04 -24.89 9.41
C PHE A 613 -0.82 -23.89 8.62
N THR A 614 -1.63 -23.12 9.33
CA THR A 614 -2.68 -22.22 8.80
C THR A 614 -2.62 -20.82 9.41
N GLY A 615 -1.55 -20.53 10.16
CA GLY A 615 -1.43 -19.38 11.04
C GLY A 615 -0.87 -19.77 12.41
N TYR A 616 -1.07 -18.87 13.38
CA TYR A 616 -0.64 -19.02 14.75
C TYR A 616 -1.76 -18.60 15.72
N SER A 617 -1.79 -19.22 16.89
CA SER A 617 -2.78 -19.01 17.95
C SER A 617 -2.33 -17.96 18.99
N ARG A 618 -1.02 -17.81 19.19
CA ARG A 618 -0.41 -16.90 20.17
C ARG A 618 1.03 -16.56 19.80
N LEU A 619 1.45 -15.34 20.13
CA LEU A 619 2.85 -14.91 20.20
C LEU A 619 3.09 -14.38 21.62
N ASP A 620 4.13 -14.87 22.30
CA ASP A 620 4.60 -14.34 23.58
C ASP A 620 6.01 -13.77 23.42
N LEU A 621 6.16 -12.44 23.56
CA LEU A 621 7.46 -11.75 23.59
C LEU A 621 7.91 -11.60 25.05
N ARG A 622 9.01 -12.25 25.44
CA ARG A 622 9.52 -12.23 26.83
C ARG A 622 11.05 -12.24 26.82
N ASP A 623 11.66 -11.29 27.53
CA ASP A 623 13.12 -11.23 27.76
C ASP A 623 14.03 -11.32 26.52
N GLY A 624 13.50 -10.87 25.36
CA GLY A 624 14.17 -10.93 24.06
C GLY A 624 13.94 -12.21 23.25
N VAL A 625 13.02 -13.08 23.72
CA VAL A 625 12.64 -14.35 23.08
C VAL A 625 11.19 -14.27 22.58
N ALA A 626 10.98 -14.65 21.33
CA ALA A 626 9.68 -14.63 20.66
C ALA A 626 9.10 -16.05 20.52
N HIS A 627 8.07 -16.36 21.29
CA HIS A 627 7.47 -17.69 21.37
C HIS A 627 6.21 -17.76 20.48
N VAL A 628 6.26 -18.49 19.38
CA VAL A 628 5.20 -18.58 18.36
C VAL A 628 4.46 -19.92 18.48
N TYR A 629 3.16 -19.91 18.75
CA TYR A 629 2.35 -21.12 18.90
C TYR A 629 1.49 -21.34 17.66
N LEU A 630 1.88 -22.25 16.77
CA LEU A 630 1.25 -22.46 15.47
C LEU A 630 -0.16 -23.09 15.55
N LYS A 631 -0.93 -22.95 14.48
CA LYS A 631 -2.28 -23.50 14.33
C LYS A 631 -2.39 -24.27 13.01
N GLY A 632 -2.83 -25.52 13.06
CA GLY A 632 -3.00 -26.40 11.89
C GLY A 632 -2.57 -27.82 12.24
N THR A 633 -2.40 -28.67 11.22
CA THR A 633 -1.84 -30.02 11.41
C THR A 633 -0.50 -30.05 10.70
N CYS A 634 0.58 -30.15 11.47
CA CYS A 634 1.94 -30.21 10.96
C CYS A 634 2.12 -31.28 9.87
N ALA A 635 2.66 -30.88 8.73
CA ALA A 635 2.93 -31.71 7.56
C ALA A 635 4.34 -31.39 7.03
N PRO A 636 5.38 -32.09 7.52
CA PRO A 636 6.76 -31.85 7.09
C PRO A 636 6.98 -32.27 5.63
N GLU A 637 7.77 -31.48 4.90
CA GLU A 637 8.10 -31.72 3.48
C GLU A 637 9.46 -32.43 3.29
N GLY A 638 10.13 -32.84 4.38
CA GLY A 638 11.45 -33.48 4.33
C GLY A 638 12.55 -32.58 3.74
N ARG A 639 12.50 -31.28 4.06
CA ARG A 639 13.36 -30.23 3.48
C ARG A 639 14.00 -29.38 4.55
N ASP A 640 15.25 -29.00 4.29
CA ASP A 640 16.07 -28.08 5.07
C ASP A 640 15.34 -26.78 5.44
N PHE A 641 14.95 -26.00 4.42
CA PHE A 641 14.31 -24.71 4.61
C PHE A 641 12.79 -24.90 4.75
N ASN A 642 12.22 -24.43 5.86
CA ASN A 642 10.83 -24.68 6.22
C ASN A 642 10.13 -23.43 6.78
N VAL A 643 8.86 -23.58 7.21
CA VAL A 643 8.07 -22.48 7.80
C VAL A 643 8.76 -21.81 8.99
N ALA A 644 9.59 -22.54 9.75
CA ALA A 644 10.35 -22.03 10.88
C ALA A 644 11.39 -20.97 10.47
N ASP A 645 12.09 -21.15 9.35
CA ASP A 645 13.05 -20.17 8.83
C ASP A 645 12.37 -18.85 8.46
N LEU A 646 11.24 -18.92 7.74
CA LEU A 646 10.50 -17.74 7.33
C LEU A 646 9.87 -17.01 8.53
N ILE A 647 9.34 -17.73 9.52
CA ILE A 647 8.91 -17.11 10.79
C ILE A 647 10.09 -16.43 11.48
N THR A 648 11.25 -17.08 11.54
CA THR A 648 12.45 -16.56 12.21
C THR A 648 12.98 -15.31 11.50
N LEU A 649 13.02 -15.30 10.17
CA LEU A 649 13.39 -14.13 9.36
C LEU A 649 12.41 -12.96 9.56
N ASN A 650 11.10 -13.23 9.57
CA ASN A 650 10.07 -12.22 9.84
C ASN A 650 10.17 -11.61 11.25
N LEU A 651 10.74 -12.31 12.23
CA LEU A 651 10.91 -11.83 13.59
C LEU A 651 12.30 -11.21 13.87
N LYS A 652 13.39 -11.76 13.32
CA LYS A 652 14.76 -11.29 13.56
C LYS A 652 15.13 -9.99 12.83
N GLN A 653 14.21 -9.40 12.06
CA GLN A 653 14.33 -8.00 11.64
C GLN A 653 14.23 -7.01 12.81
N PHE A 654 13.64 -7.42 13.95
CA PHE A 654 13.40 -6.57 15.12
C PHE A 654 14.55 -6.72 16.14
N PRO A 655 15.36 -5.66 16.40
CA PRO A 655 16.55 -5.77 17.26
C PRO A 655 16.29 -6.18 18.71
N GLU A 656 15.04 -6.08 19.18
CA GLU A 656 14.60 -6.59 20.47
C GLU A 656 14.43 -8.12 20.53
N ILE A 657 14.40 -8.83 19.39
CA ILE A 657 14.27 -10.29 19.32
C ILE A 657 15.64 -10.93 19.06
N ARG A 658 16.16 -11.63 20.08
CA ARG A 658 17.41 -12.39 20.05
C ARG A 658 17.19 -13.83 19.58
N PHE A 659 16.13 -14.46 20.06
CA PHE A 659 15.79 -15.86 19.79
C PHE A 659 14.32 -16.04 19.45
N VAL A 660 14.01 -17.01 18.59
CA VAL A 660 12.65 -17.36 18.17
C VAL A 660 12.36 -18.81 18.52
N LYS A 661 11.29 -19.06 19.29
CA LYS A 661 10.86 -20.39 19.73
C LYS A 661 9.54 -20.75 19.07
N ILE A 662 9.52 -21.76 18.21
CA ILE A 662 8.33 -22.08 17.40
C ILE A 662 7.75 -23.42 17.85
N TYR A 663 6.50 -23.38 18.28
CA TYR A 663 5.76 -24.51 18.84
C TYR A 663 4.65 -24.96 17.88
N ASP A 664 4.40 -26.26 17.77
CA ASP A 664 3.27 -26.79 17.00
C ASP A 664 1.90 -26.61 17.69
N GLN A 665 0.85 -27.15 17.06
CA GLN A 665 -0.53 -27.10 17.57
C GLN A 665 -0.74 -27.86 18.90
N SER A 666 0.22 -28.71 19.31
CA SER A 666 0.22 -29.40 20.60
C SER A 666 1.06 -28.70 21.66
N GLY A 667 1.74 -27.61 21.29
CA GLY A 667 2.60 -26.84 22.18
C GLY A 667 4.01 -27.41 22.34
N GLN A 668 4.52 -28.17 21.36
CA GLN A 668 5.85 -28.79 21.39
C GLN A 668 6.86 -28.03 20.52
N THR A 669 8.08 -27.85 21.03
CA THR A 669 9.23 -27.25 20.32
C THR A 669 10.53 -27.95 20.73
N GLN A 670 11.51 -28.01 19.83
CA GLN A 670 12.88 -28.37 20.19
C GLN A 670 13.46 -27.33 21.15
N ASN A 671 14.34 -27.74 22.08
CA ASN A 671 15.09 -26.84 22.97
C ASN A 671 14.29 -25.62 23.50
N PRO A 672 13.17 -25.79 24.23
CA PRO A 672 12.27 -24.69 24.61
C PRO A 672 12.96 -23.57 25.40
N ASP A 673 13.87 -23.92 26.31
CA ASP A 673 14.44 -23.00 27.30
C ASP A 673 15.87 -22.49 26.97
N GLY A 674 16.54 -23.04 25.94
CA GLY A 674 17.92 -22.69 25.61
C GLY A 674 18.10 -21.40 24.78
N SER A 675 19.31 -20.84 24.79
CA SER A 675 19.69 -19.60 24.09
C SER A 675 19.94 -19.77 22.59
N SER A 676 18.96 -20.32 21.87
CA SER A 676 18.99 -20.55 20.42
C SER A 676 17.60 -20.34 19.80
N ASP A 677 17.53 -20.20 18.48
CA ASP A 677 16.25 -20.39 17.78
C ASP A 677 15.80 -21.87 17.89
N SER A 678 14.50 -22.13 17.73
CA SER A 678 13.96 -23.49 17.67
C SER A 678 12.68 -23.63 16.84
N GLU A 679 12.51 -24.83 16.28
CA GLU A 679 11.35 -25.25 15.50
C GLU A 679 10.58 -26.40 16.21
N PRO A 680 9.34 -26.71 15.79
CA PRO A 680 8.58 -27.83 16.34
C PRO A 680 9.23 -29.20 16.08
N PHE A 681 9.03 -30.15 17.00
CA PHE A 681 9.49 -31.54 16.81
C PHE A 681 8.88 -32.21 15.58
N CYS A 682 7.69 -31.80 15.13
CA CYS A 682 7.06 -32.33 13.91
C CYS A 682 7.64 -31.79 12.59
N LEU A 683 8.48 -30.74 12.65
CA LEU A 683 9.31 -30.29 11.52
C LEU A 683 10.73 -30.86 11.60
N SER A 684 11.17 -31.23 12.82
CA SER A 684 12.37 -32.04 13.02
C SER A 684 12.28 -33.39 12.30
N GLU A 685 13.40 -33.81 11.72
CA GLU A 685 13.55 -35.13 11.07
C GLU A 685 13.45 -36.31 12.05
N SER A 686 13.31 -36.06 13.36
CA SER A 686 13.18 -37.10 14.39
C SER A 686 11.75 -37.61 14.61
N PHE A 687 10.73 -37.07 13.94
CA PHE A 687 9.33 -37.43 14.20
C PHE A 687 8.85 -38.65 13.39
N THR A 688 8.83 -39.82 14.03
CA THR A 688 7.99 -40.94 13.59
C THR A 688 6.60 -40.85 14.26
N PRO A 689 5.49 -40.96 13.52
CA PRO A 689 4.15 -40.84 14.10
C PRO A 689 3.78 -42.08 14.92
N SER A 690 3.98 -42.01 16.24
CA SER A 690 3.46 -43.00 17.19
C SER A 690 1.98 -42.72 17.54
N ALA A 691 1.24 -43.79 17.87
CA ALA A 691 -0.19 -43.70 18.14
C ALA A 691 -0.52 -43.07 19.51
N THR A 692 -1.68 -42.41 19.58
CA THR A 692 -2.24 -41.64 20.70
C THR A 692 -2.23 -42.37 22.06
N PRO A 693 -1.84 -41.67 23.15
CA PRO A 693 -2.73 -41.62 24.32
C PRO A 693 -2.84 -40.24 25.02
N THR A 694 -4.06 -39.69 25.01
CA THR A 694 -4.79 -39.02 26.11
C THR A 694 -4.07 -38.20 27.21
N ARG A 695 -3.99 -36.87 27.01
CA ARG A 695 -4.50 -35.75 27.87
C ARG A 695 -4.35 -35.80 29.43
N THR A 696 -3.75 -34.75 30.03
CA THR A 696 -4.09 -34.12 31.34
C THR A 696 -3.45 -32.70 31.46
N PRO A 697 -3.99 -31.68 32.21
CA PRO A 697 -3.55 -30.26 32.08
C PRO A 697 -3.17 -29.46 33.38
N THR A 698 -2.28 -28.45 33.23
CA THR A 698 -2.02 -27.25 34.12
C THR A 698 -1.50 -27.48 35.56
N PRO A 699 -1.05 -26.45 36.34
CA PRO A 699 -0.61 -25.05 36.06
C PRO A 699 0.83 -24.74 36.62
N THR A 700 1.48 -23.54 36.53
CA THR A 700 1.26 -22.31 37.34
C THR A 700 2.28 -21.18 37.03
N ARG A 701 1.98 -19.93 37.44
CA ARG A 701 2.66 -18.62 37.24
C ARG A 701 3.74 -18.25 38.29
N THR A 702 4.80 -17.53 37.89
CA THR A 702 5.60 -16.55 38.71
C THR A 702 6.01 -15.33 37.84
N ALA A 703 6.49 -14.21 38.41
CA ALA A 703 6.55 -12.91 37.70
C ALA A 703 7.60 -11.86 38.19
N THR A 704 7.88 -10.89 37.30
CA THR A 704 8.25 -9.47 37.56
C THR A 704 9.68 -9.08 37.99
N ARG A 705 10.33 -8.22 37.19
CA ARG A 705 10.97 -6.94 37.62
C ARG A 705 11.13 -5.96 36.44
N THR A 706 11.54 -4.71 36.71
CA THR A 706 11.52 -3.57 35.76
C THR A 706 12.70 -2.59 36.06
N PRO A 707 12.97 -1.50 35.30
CA PRO A 707 14.09 -1.41 34.35
C PRO A 707 15.10 -0.27 34.69
N THR A 708 15.73 0.36 33.67
CA THR A 708 16.38 1.72 33.63
C THR A 708 17.94 1.69 33.51
N PRO A 709 18.61 2.50 32.64
CA PRO A 709 18.22 3.06 31.33
C PRO A 709 19.32 3.02 30.21
N THR A 710 18.89 3.30 28.97
CA THR A 710 19.58 4.01 27.87
C THR A 710 21.12 3.96 27.70
N HIS A 711 21.56 3.45 26.54
CA HIS A 711 22.56 4.14 25.72
C HIS A 711 22.22 4.00 24.22
N THR A 712 22.07 5.11 23.50
CA THR A 712 21.76 5.13 22.06
C THR A 712 23.02 4.92 21.22
N ARG A 713 22.97 4.02 20.23
CA ARG A 713 24.01 3.90 19.19
C ARG A 713 23.42 4.17 17.80
N ARG A 714 24.27 4.74 16.94
CA ARG A 714 23.98 5.22 15.57
C ARG A 714 23.53 4.07 14.64
N PRO A 715 22.71 4.32 13.61
CA PRO A 715 22.30 3.28 12.66
C PRO A 715 23.50 2.60 11.99
N THR A 716 23.53 1.26 12.03
CA THR A 716 24.45 0.43 11.25
C THR A 716 23.90 0.25 9.83
N ALA A 717 24.79 0.08 8.85
CA ALA A 717 24.43 -0.04 7.44
C ALA A 717 23.55 -1.27 7.14
N THR A 718 22.79 -1.19 6.04
CA THR A 718 21.97 -2.28 5.48
C THR A 718 22.82 -3.54 5.31
N PRO A 719 22.44 -4.70 5.89
CA PRO A 719 23.24 -5.91 5.79
C PRO A 719 23.20 -6.50 4.37
N LEU A 720 24.40 -6.72 3.83
CA LEU A 720 24.61 -7.45 2.57
C LEU A 720 24.45 -8.96 2.80
N TYR A 721 24.18 -9.69 1.70
CA TYR A 721 24.32 -11.14 1.70
C TYR A 721 25.80 -11.53 1.53
N VAL A 722 26.30 -12.33 2.47
CA VAL A 722 27.67 -12.83 2.47
C VAL A 722 27.63 -14.36 2.41
N LYS A 723 28.55 -14.96 1.65
CA LYS A 723 28.83 -16.40 1.76
C LYS A 723 29.67 -16.65 3.00
N VAL A 724 29.16 -17.44 3.94
CA VAL A 724 29.95 -17.97 5.06
C VAL A 724 30.26 -19.44 4.79
N ASN A 725 31.51 -19.84 5.04
CA ASN A 725 31.84 -21.27 5.10
C ASN A 725 31.50 -21.78 6.49
N LEU A 726 30.99 -23.00 6.59
CA LEU A 726 30.65 -23.65 7.85
C LEU A 726 31.34 -25.00 7.93
N TYR A 727 32.15 -25.17 8.95
CA TYR A 727 32.91 -26.40 9.18
C TYR A 727 32.13 -27.28 10.15
N PHE A 728 31.67 -28.41 9.62
CA PHE A 728 31.07 -29.52 10.37
C PHE A 728 32.00 -30.74 10.29
N VAL A 729 31.65 -31.83 10.96
CA VAL A 729 32.42 -33.08 10.97
C VAL A 729 31.77 -34.12 10.07
N ASN A 730 32.56 -34.82 9.26
CA ASN A 730 32.08 -36.03 8.59
C ASN A 730 32.01 -37.19 9.59
N LYS A 731 30.80 -37.69 9.84
CA LYS A 731 30.51 -38.73 10.84
C LYS A 731 31.28 -40.03 10.59
N ILE A 732 31.50 -40.41 9.34
CA ILE A 732 32.23 -41.64 9.00
C ILE A 732 33.71 -41.50 9.37
N ARG A 733 34.34 -40.38 8.98
CA ARG A 733 35.75 -40.09 9.33
C ARG A 733 35.97 -39.98 10.83
N TYR A 734 35.09 -39.30 11.54
CA TYR A 734 35.17 -39.12 12.99
C TYR A 734 35.00 -40.43 13.74
N ASN A 735 33.96 -41.22 13.42
CA ASN A 735 33.76 -42.54 14.01
C ASN A 735 34.91 -43.52 13.70
N ALA A 736 35.62 -43.33 12.59
CA ALA A 736 36.80 -44.10 12.19
C ALA A 736 38.14 -43.45 12.62
N ASN A 737 38.12 -42.38 13.42
CA ASN A 737 39.29 -41.60 13.85
C ASN A 737 40.29 -41.27 12.71
N THR A 738 39.78 -40.97 11.51
CA THR A 738 40.57 -40.73 10.29
C THR A 738 40.50 -39.23 9.89
N PRO A 739 41.46 -38.38 10.32
CA PRO A 739 41.48 -36.96 9.98
C PRO A 739 41.85 -36.70 8.50
N PRO A 740 41.53 -35.52 7.93
CA PRO A 740 40.79 -34.42 8.55
C PRO A 740 39.30 -34.75 8.72
N PHE A 741 38.78 -34.48 9.91
CA PHE A 741 37.38 -34.71 10.25
C PHE A 741 36.46 -33.68 9.59
N GLU A 742 36.99 -32.48 9.36
CA GLU A 742 36.22 -31.32 8.94
C GLU A 742 35.80 -31.38 7.47
N VAL A 743 34.62 -30.86 7.22
CA VAL A 743 33.98 -30.71 5.93
C VAL A 743 33.31 -29.34 5.88
N ALA A 744 33.50 -28.63 4.77
CA ALA A 744 33.06 -27.25 4.61
C ALA A 744 31.77 -27.18 3.78
N GLY A 745 30.68 -26.78 4.42
CA GLY A 745 29.49 -26.26 3.75
C GLY A 745 29.65 -24.77 3.42
N VAL A 746 28.77 -24.25 2.56
CA VAL A 746 28.68 -22.82 2.29
C VAL A 746 27.22 -22.39 2.44
N ARG A 747 26.95 -21.46 3.37
CA ARG A 747 25.64 -20.83 3.51
C ARG A 747 25.69 -19.38 3.06
N TRP A 748 24.59 -18.94 2.48
CA TRP A 748 24.32 -17.52 2.29
C TRP A 748 23.63 -16.99 3.53
N ALA A 749 24.14 -15.90 4.09
CA ALA A 749 23.54 -15.27 5.25
C ALA A 749 23.53 -13.75 5.10
N ARG A 750 22.41 -13.12 5.43
CA ARG A 750 22.26 -11.67 5.46
C ARG A 750 22.81 -11.13 6.78
N THR A 751 23.93 -10.41 6.74
CA THR A 751 24.61 -10.02 8.00
C THR A 751 25.37 -8.70 7.92
N SER A 752 25.54 -8.08 9.08
CA SER A 752 26.46 -6.97 9.35
C SER A 752 27.58 -7.34 10.35
N ASN A 753 27.60 -8.60 10.82
CA ASN A 753 28.65 -9.19 11.66
C ASN A 753 28.84 -10.66 11.24
N VAL A 754 29.82 -10.91 10.35
CA VAL A 754 30.02 -12.23 9.76
C VAL A 754 30.41 -13.30 10.79
N PHE A 755 31.19 -12.93 11.81
CA PHE A 755 31.69 -13.85 12.85
C PHE A 755 30.55 -14.43 13.70
N ALA A 756 29.65 -13.56 14.19
CA ALA A 756 28.47 -13.98 14.94
C ALA A 756 27.53 -14.84 14.08
N THR A 757 27.45 -14.54 12.78
CA THR A 757 26.66 -15.33 11.83
C THR A 757 27.21 -16.75 11.65
N VAL A 758 28.52 -16.98 11.60
CA VAL A 758 29.07 -18.35 11.53
C VAL A 758 28.73 -19.13 12.81
N LEU A 759 28.84 -18.52 13.99
CA LEU A 759 28.45 -19.17 15.25
C LEU A 759 26.95 -19.52 15.26
N ASN A 760 26.08 -18.57 14.88
CA ASN A 760 24.63 -18.79 14.82
C ASN A 760 24.25 -19.95 13.89
N GLU A 761 24.88 -20.03 12.71
CA GLU A 761 24.63 -21.10 11.75
C GLU A 761 25.26 -22.44 12.15
N TYR A 762 26.39 -22.43 12.88
CA TYR A 762 26.99 -23.63 13.45
C TYR A 762 26.07 -24.27 14.50
N PHE A 763 25.48 -23.47 15.40
CA PHE A 763 24.57 -23.98 16.45
C PHE A 763 23.19 -24.43 15.93
N LYS A 764 22.83 -24.13 14.67
CA LYS A 764 21.73 -24.82 13.96
C LYS A 764 22.10 -26.25 13.51
N GLY A 765 23.39 -26.56 13.43
CA GLY A 765 23.92 -27.82 12.92
C GLY A 765 23.91 -27.93 11.39
N PRO A 766 24.42 -29.04 10.83
CA PRO A 766 24.38 -29.32 9.40
C PRO A 766 22.95 -29.59 8.93
N GLY A 767 22.61 -29.07 7.76
CA GLY A 767 21.29 -29.23 7.13
C GLY A 767 21.00 -30.67 6.73
N ALA A 768 19.73 -31.01 6.49
CA ALA A 768 19.24 -32.30 6.00
C ALA A 768 20.09 -32.85 4.84
N THR A 769 20.45 -32.02 3.85
CA THR A 769 21.30 -32.47 2.73
C THR A 769 22.72 -32.84 3.21
N GLU A 770 23.33 -31.97 4.02
CA GLU A 770 24.66 -32.16 4.62
C GLU A 770 24.70 -33.41 5.53
N ARG A 771 23.62 -33.62 6.29
CA ARG A 771 23.42 -34.63 7.33
C ARG A 771 23.07 -36.01 6.79
N THR A 772 22.11 -36.10 5.87
CA THR A 772 21.57 -37.37 5.34
C THR A 772 22.37 -37.89 4.14
N SER A 773 22.76 -37.00 3.22
CA SER A 773 23.40 -37.38 1.95
C SER A 773 24.92 -37.35 2.03
N TYR A 774 25.51 -36.44 2.82
CA TYR A 774 26.96 -36.35 2.99
C TYR A 774 27.46 -36.85 4.36
N GLY A 775 26.55 -37.17 5.28
CA GLY A 775 26.87 -37.77 6.58
C GLY A 775 27.54 -36.80 7.56
N TRP A 776 27.20 -35.51 7.54
CA TRP A 776 27.81 -34.50 8.40
C TRP A 776 27.10 -34.36 9.76
N ILE A 777 27.85 -34.05 10.80
CA ILE A 777 27.40 -33.81 12.17
C ILE A 777 28.08 -32.56 12.75
N ALA A 778 27.41 -31.87 13.67
CA ALA A 778 28.06 -30.91 14.57
C ALA A 778 28.46 -31.62 15.87
N LEU A 779 29.52 -31.15 16.53
CA LEU A 779 29.87 -31.56 17.89
C LEU A 779 29.48 -30.43 18.85
N TYR A 780 28.82 -30.78 19.94
CA TYR A 780 28.26 -29.80 20.88
C TYR A 780 28.78 -29.92 22.32
N ASN A 781 29.23 -31.10 22.76
CA ASN A 781 29.81 -31.33 24.09
C ASN A 781 28.97 -30.70 25.23
N GLY A 782 27.65 -30.92 25.21
CA GLY A 782 26.70 -30.41 26.21
C GLY A 782 26.26 -28.95 26.03
N PHE A 783 27.00 -28.14 25.27
CA PHE A 783 26.63 -26.77 24.95
C PHE A 783 25.49 -26.69 23.93
N THR A 784 24.62 -25.70 24.09
CA THR A 784 23.40 -25.45 23.31
C THR A 784 23.40 -24.13 22.54
N GLY A 785 24.40 -23.27 22.80
CA GLY A 785 24.52 -21.95 22.20
C GLY A 785 25.71 -21.17 22.76
N TYR A 786 25.67 -19.85 22.60
CA TYR A 786 26.68 -18.95 23.15
C TYR A 786 26.04 -17.61 23.55
N SER A 787 26.34 -17.15 24.76
CA SER A 787 25.74 -15.94 25.36
C SER A 787 26.32 -14.66 24.76
N ARG A 788 27.57 -14.73 24.31
CA ARG A 788 28.36 -13.56 23.91
C ARG A 788 29.54 -13.94 23.02
N LEU A 789 29.79 -13.08 22.02
CA LEU A 789 31.01 -13.03 21.22
C LEU A 789 31.63 -11.64 21.37
N GLU A 790 32.91 -11.57 21.70
CA GLU A 790 33.71 -10.33 21.72
C GLU A 790 34.88 -10.46 20.73
N LEU A 791 35.24 -9.35 20.08
CA LEU A 791 36.26 -9.30 19.02
C LEU A 791 37.16 -8.08 19.27
N GLU A 792 38.43 -8.31 19.58
CA GLU A 792 39.39 -7.28 19.99
C GLU A 792 40.82 -7.71 19.63
N ASP A 793 41.62 -6.83 19.02
CA ASP A 793 43.02 -7.07 18.63
C ASP A 793 43.32 -8.40 17.86
N GLY A 794 42.31 -8.91 17.16
CA GLY A 794 42.37 -10.19 16.43
C GLY A 794 42.16 -11.43 17.31
N ILE A 795 41.64 -11.25 18.52
CA ILE A 795 41.22 -12.30 19.44
C ILE A 795 39.68 -12.38 19.44
N ALA A 796 39.14 -13.57 19.17
CA ALA A 796 37.71 -13.86 19.31
C ALA A 796 37.44 -14.57 20.64
N ARG A 797 36.61 -13.96 21.51
CA ARG A 797 36.21 -14.52 22.81
C ARG A 797 34.76 -15.00 22.74
N VAL A 798 34.54 -16.31 22.85
CA VAL A 798 33.24 -16.98 22.74
C VAL A 798 32.83 -17.52 24.11
N TYR A 799 31.69 -17.10 24.63
CA TYR A 799 31.15 -17.54 25.92
C TYR A 799 29.99 -18.50 25.70
N LEU A 800 30.20 -19.81 25.95
CA LEU A 800 29.22 -20.85 25.65
C LEU A 800 28.07 -20.91 26.68
N GLU A 801 26.98 -21.57 26.30
CA GLU A 801 25.79 -21.79 27.15
C GLU A 801 25.32 -23.24 27.07
N GLY A 802 24.80 -23.78 28.18
CA GLY A 802 24.54 -25.20 28.38
C GLY A 802 25.65 -25.87 29.19
N THR A 803 25.33 -26.93 29.92
CA THR A 803 26.29 -27.60 30.82
C THR A 803 27.33 -28.37 30.01
N CYS A 804 28.62 -28.08 30.22
CA CYS A 804 29.70 -28.77 29.53
C CYS A 804 29.70 -30.29 29.80
N ASP A 805 29.52 -31.10 28.76
CA ASP A 805 29.69 -32.55 28.80
C ASP A 805 31.17 -32.89 28.58
N ARG A 806 31.81 -33.49 29.59
CA ARG A 806 33.27 -33.64 29.63
C ARG A 806 33.76 -34.50 28.48
N ALA A 807 34.55 -33.90 27.60
CA ALA A 807 35.02 -34.57 26.40
C ALA A 807 35.98 -35.72 26.72
N SER A 808 35.56 -36.97 26.49
CA SER A 808 36.44 -38.14 26.48
C SER A 808 37.09 -38.39 25.10
N ALA A 809 37.26 -37.33 24.31
CA ALA A 809 37.62 -37.39 22.90
C ALA A 809 38.56 -36.23 22.52
N THR A 810 39.63 -36.55 21.78
CA THR A 810 40.69 -35.60 21.36
C THR A 810 40.27 -34.62 20.25
N TYR A 811 38.97 -34.45 20.03
CA TYR A 811 38.40 -33.53 19.05
C TYR A 811 36.97 -33.17 19.47
N THR A 812 36.63 -31.89 19.51
CA THR A 812 35.48 -31.36 20.25
C THR A 812 34.76 -30.22 19.49
N ILE A 813 33.71 -29.67 20.09
CA ILE A 813 33.14 -28.37 19.69
C ILE A 813 34.21 -27.27 19.61
N ALA A 814 35.24 -27.27 20.47
CA ALA A 814 36.23 -26.20 20.51
C ALA A 814 37.06 -26.12 19.22
N ASP A 815 37.43 -27.27 18.67
CA ASP A 815 38.14 -27.38 17.39
C ASP A 815 37.31 -26.82 16.24
N LEU A 816 36.01 -27.13 16.22
CA LEU A 816 35.10 -26.67 15.17
C LEU A 816 34.78 -25.20 15.29
N LEU A 817 34.53 -24.66 16.48
CA LEU A 817 34.35 -23.21 16.67
C LEU A 817 35.63 -22.44 16.31
N THR A 818 36.80 -22.99 16.67
CA THR A 818 38.09 -22.43 16.27
C THR A 818 38.28 -22.46 14.75
N LYS A 819 37.94 -23.56 14.07
CA LYS A 819 37.96 -23.67 12.60
C LYS A 819 37.03 -22.67 11.93
N ASN A 820 35.80 -22.55 12.44
CA ASN A 820 34.77 -21.66 11.94
C ASN A 820 35.12 -20.18 12.11
N LEU A 821 35.88 -19.80 13.14
CA LEU A 821 36.34 -18.42 13.34
C LEU A 821 37.68 -18.12 12.65
N LYS A 822 38.62 -19.09 12.57
CA LYS A 822 39.92 -18.91 11.89
C LYS A 822 39.88 -19.00 10.36
N GLN A 823 38.69 -19.14 9.76
CA GLN A 823 38.53 -18.88 8.33
C GLN A 823 38.72 -17.38 7.97
N PHE A 824 38.60 -16.49 8.96
CA PHE A 824 38.76 -15.04 8.80
C PHE A 824 40.21 -14.65 9.18
N PRO A 825 41.02 -14.11 8.25
CA PRO A 825 42.44 -13.80 8.49
C PRO A 825 42.70 -12.73 9.57
N GLU A 826 41.68 -11.95 9.92
CA GLU A 826 41.69 -11.02 11.05
C GLU A 826 41.64 -11.72 12.43
N ILE A 827 41.20 -12.99 12.52
CA ILE A 827 41.15 -13.76 13.77
C ILE A 827 42.41 -14.61 13.94
N ARG A 828 43.33 -14.11 14.76
CA ARG A 828 44.61 -14.75 15.11
C ARG A 828 44.43 -15.83 16.18
N PHE A 829 43.61 -15.55 17.19
CA PHE A 829 43.40 -16.42 18.34
C PHE A 829 41.91 -16.54 18.70
N VAL A 830 41.51 -17.73 19.14
CA VAL A 830 40.14 -18.03 19.61
C VAL A 830 40.19 -18.46 21.07
N LYS A 831 39.39 -17.80 21.90
CA LYS A 831 39.25 -18.05 23.34
C LYS A 831 37.83 -18.53 23.60
N ILE A 832 37.68 -19.80 23.95
CA ILE A 832 36.39 -20.42 24.24
C ILE A 832 36.26 -20.53 25.76
N TYR A 833 35.14 -20.03 26.27
CA TYR A 833 34.79 -20.04 27.70
C TYR A 833 33.58 -20.94 27.92
N ASP A 834 33.56 -21.66 29.03
CA ASP A 834 32.41 -22.49 29.46
C ASP A 834 31.23 -21.66 30.00
N GLU A 835 30.18 -22.34 30.47
CA GLU A 835 28.99 -21.71 31.05
C GLU A 835 29.26 -20.94 32.35
N ASN A 836 30.42 -21.16 32.97
CA ASN A 836 30.90 -20.46 34.16
C ASN A 836 31.80 -19.26 33.80
N GLY A 837 32.04 -19.02 32.50
CA GLY A 837 32.91 -17.96 32.00
C GLY A 837 34.41 -18.25 32.20
N THR A 838 34.83 -19.51 32.27
CA THR A 838 36.24 -19.91 32.47
C THR A 838 36.91 -20.41 31.19
N THR A 839 38.20 -20.11 31.02
CA THR A 839 39.07 -20.66 29.98
C THR A 839 40.49 -20.80 30.54
N GLN A 840 41.30 -21.73 30.02
CA GLN A 840 42.61 -22.03 30.60
C GLN A 840 43.64 -20.90 30.49
N ASN A 841 43.61 -20.14 29.40
CA ASN A 841 44.56 -19.08 29.09
C ASN A 841 43.84 -17.86 28.49
N PRO A 842 43.15 -17.03 29.30
CA PRO A 842 42.34 -15.92 28.79
C PRO A 842 43.19 -14.87 28.04
N ASP A 843 44.38 -14.54 28.56
CA ASP A 843 45.17 -13.37 28.13
C ASP A 843 46.38 -13.71 27.24
N GLY A 844 46.83 -14.97 27.18
CA GLY A 844 48.03 -15.35 26.43
C GLY A 844 47.85 -15.34 24.90
N LEU A 845 48.95 -15.29 24.16
CA LEU A 845 48.98 -15.25 22.69
C LEU A 845 48.87 -16.65 22.06
N SER A 846 47.79 -17.35 22.38
CA SER A 846 47.43 -18.69 21.88
C SER A 846 45.90 -18.83 21.79
N ASP A 847 45.42 -19.90 21.16
CA ASP A 847 44.04 -20.34 21.39
C ASP A 847 43.86 -20.80 22.85
N SER A 848 42.62 -20.84 23.33
CA SER A 848 42.28 -21.32 24.68
C SER A 848 40.90 -21.95 24.70
N ILE A 849 40.74 -23.01 25.50
CA ILE A 849 39.50 -23.76 25.68
C ILE A 849 39.20 -23.87 27.19
N PRO A 850 37.96 -24.16 27.62
CA PRO A 850 37.66 -24.44 29.02
C PRO A 850 38.22 -25.81 29.41
N ALA A 851 38.53 -25.99 30.71
CA ALA A 851 39.12 -27.23 31.21
C ALA A 851 38.21 -28.48 31.06
N CYS A 852 36.91 -28.29 30.82
CA CYS A 852 35.95 -29.38 30.55
C CYS A 852 35.98 -29.90 29.10
N LEU A 853 36.61 -29.17 28.18
CA LEU A 853 36.83 -29.56 26.77
C LEU A 853 38.27 -30.03 26.48
N GLN A 854 39.13 -30.12 27.51
CA GLN A 854 40.38 -30.87 27.38
C GLN A 854 40.09 -32.38 27.37
N PRO A 855 40.74 -33.15 26.48
CA PRO A 855 40.67 -34.62 26.47
C PRO A 855 41.55 -35.31 27.54
#